data_AF-A0A7V2U9G8-F1
#
_entry.id   AF-A0A7V2U9G8-F1
#
_cell.length_a   1.000
_cell.length_b   1.000
_cell.length_c   1.000
_cell.angle_alpha   90.00
_cell.angle_beta   90.00
_cell.angle_gamma   90.00
#
_symmetry.space_group_name_H-M   'P 1'
#
loop_
_entity.id
_entity.type
_entity.pdbx_description
1 polymer ?
#
loop_
_entity_poly.entity_id
_entity_poly.type
_entity_poly.pdbx_seq_one_letter_code
_entity_poly.pdbx_strand_id
1 'polypeptide(L)'
;MTFPRLMWLVIPLTAMGAAGPPEGGTTDTLAVVSDYDSGDYFWVRDGQKQPMHGMREAWVFNRAMTWLEERDGVEGAVICYSTQSPLPLTGKRQVSRWFTGKANELSDLDDETTRFVKKDAKAEFDHALLPALQFHIEQHPTAEFEVTEATHPWRFVVAVKGRSGPPLYASPWQEKPGKLTVELLKLFRAKGYQRHFAQLTFAVFVHAKEQANVAFRLRLNGQAMVIPCLPIVRRAERAKKDGVAIYAVFVDAQGRRPPKGEVEVSGAVAGQRFELVGDGKGIWKGIATGLGVGEHKVQLSGVWQGKGMKPLTSTLDIHITDGRFIGYDEKLKLLTEGGKPIGPFAGSYRGAPMFKGIGTPAESLVQGQEQWAAVQGTVHEGQHFNHGGPLYGFNWWESLTEKELDSDYAYLARCGWSVVHLCQGWWLWERLDAGGRIAPHGAEQLAAVTAAARRHGLHLHLALSHYPLGKQSAPYAQYLEAGYERGDYGKPDSKFYAMFKDYLSHFTTLFRDDTGISGFTAAGEGDPDCGPAFVNAVHDFVASRDPNHLFLCEPHHGMRQDPNYYRKTWKPLLGGMRTYFVDRQPIEAVAAQFRLAALGHVFMAEGIFWGYSGGPTQTDRYRERVRETFYTGLALRNPIMMTWEERVVENERQVLGEVRRLVDWSRPFQRPRLAIRVGAESLPDAGGKALLRYETALSRLPLDYACIWGDESAPPDTLHTIDARQPFEEPAFASDGGKLPDALKGDIPLRLPAAFAATYCWSQDRTQLLAFIRSTTPATRQGAATTTEAGHYTYADTTLAFDRDTQVDAWEAECVKPGAIQLHVYRIEGDQMVRIGESDTVEMRQPGPNRFRLARPIAAKKGDLIGFYIRDGDTHVAAEPGGRMLFIEGRLAEPRTPLRAWAAEAKTARVAAFNATEAARPKPPIAAPAPAAGILLQNFPSANLAFRLYDLAHKRVVAEGVFEKGATLSVPQGARHLFLLVHRND
;
A
#
# COMPACT_ATOMS: atom_id res chain seq x y z
N MET A 1 31.34 -22.45 43.93
CA MET A 1 30.43 -22.08 45.03
C MET A 1 29.01 -22.20 44.52
N THR A 2 28.30 -23.18 45.03
CA THR A 2 26.93 -23.59 44.68
C THR A 2 25.92 -22.93 45.61
N PHE A 3 24.88 -22.30 45.07
CA PHE A 3 23.63 -21.97 45.75
C PHE A 3 22.44 -22.29 44.80
N PRO A 4 21.26 -22.65 45.33
CA PRO A 4 20.49 -23.82 44.90
C PRO A 4 19.26 -23.46 44.06
N ARG A 5 18.80 -24.47 43.30
CA ARG A 5 17.52 -24.51 42.60
C ARG A 5 16.36 -24.49 43.62
N LEU A 6 15.61 -23.40 43.68
CA LEU A 6 14.25 -23.42 44.24
C LEU A 6 13.25 -23.74 43.10
N MET A 7 12.55 -24.86 43.26
CA MET A 7 11.37 -25.24 42.49
C MET A 7 10.32 -24.12 42.56
N TRP A 8 10.04 -23.50 41.42
CA TRP A 8 8.79 -22.76 41.25
C TRP A 8 7.69 -23.77 40.99
N LEU A 9 6.81 -23.93 41.97
CA LEU A 9 5.52 -24.59 41.81
C LEU A 9 4.70 -23.75 40.82
N VAL A 10 4.70 -24.15 39.55
CA VAL A 10 3.76 -23.64 38.55
C VAL A 10 2.41 -24.25 38.89
N ILE A 11 1.55 -23.46 39.54
CA ILE A 11 0.11 -23.75 39.57
C ILE A 11 -0.40 -23.40 38.17
N PRO A 12 -0.83 -24.38 37.35
CA PRO A 12 -1.49 -24.05 36.10
C PRO A 12 -2.82 -23.39 36.47
N LEU A 13 -3.03 -22.15 36.02
CA LEU A 13 -4.37 -21.63 35.81
C LEU A 13 -4.99 -22.47 34.70
N THR A 14 -5.55 -23.63 35.07
CA THR A 14 -6.51 -24.36 34.26
C THR A 14 -7.66 -23.39 33.98
N ALA A 15 -7.79 -23.01 32.71
CA ALA A 15 -8.98 -22.40 32.18
C ALA A 15 -10.19 -23.20 32.68
N MET A 16 -11.18 -22.51 33.24
CA MET A 16 -12.47 -23.11 33.56
C MET A 16 -12.99 -23.81 32.31
N GLY A 17 -13.28 -25.10 32.47
CA GLY A 17 -13.40 -26.06 31.37
C GLY A 17 -14.39 -25.64 30.29
N ALA A 18 -13.93 -25.68 29.05
CA ALA A 18 -14.78 -26.11 27.95
C ALA A 18 -15.14 -27.57 28.23
N ALA A 19 -16.41 -27.85 28.53
CA ALA A 19 -16.90 -29.22 28.50
C ALA A 19 -16.60 -29.80 27.11
N GLY A 20 -15.98 -30.98 27.07
CA GLY A 20 -15.78 -31.71 25.82
C GLY A 20 -17.13 -31.92 25.11
N PRO A 21 -17.15 -31.95 23.77
CA PRO A 21 -18.39 -32.08 23.02
C PRO A 21 -19.09 -33.41 23.34
N PRO A 22 -20.43 -33.46 23.31
CA PRO A 22 -21.16 -34.73 23.23
C PRO A 22 -20.69 -35.50 21.99
N GLU A 23 -20.58 -36.82 22.12
CA GLU A 23 -20.22 -37.71 21.00
C GLU A 23 -21.12 -37.43 19.78
N GLY A 24 -20.51 -36.97 18.67
CA GLY A 24 -21.18 -36.79 17.37
C GLY A 24 -21.13 -35.39 16.74
N GLY A 25 -20.57 -34.36 17.39
CA GLY A 25 -20.44 -33.02 16.80
C GLY A 25 -19.16 -32.82 15.98
N THR A 26 -19.28 -32.42 14.72
CA THR A 26 -18.16 -31.86 13.95
C THR A 26 -17.56 -30.67 14.70
N THR A 27 -16.23 -30.53 14.70
CA THR A 27 -15.52 -29.39 15.30
C THR A 27 -15.85 -28.10 14.53
N ASP A 28 -16.94 -27.43 14.91
CA ASP A 28 -17.38 -26.15 14.33
C ASP A 28 -16.41 -25.02 14.77
N THR A 29 -15.21 -24.98 14.17
CA THR A 29 -14.24 -23.91 14.42
C THR A 29 -14.71 -22.64 13.72
N LEU A 30 -15.33 -21.74 14.47
CA LEU A 30 -15.71 -20.43 13.98
C LEU A 30 -14.51 -19.48 13.99
N ALA A 31 -14.12 -18.99 12.82
CA ALA A 31 -13.14 -17.91 12.69
C ALA A 31 -13.70 -16.74 11.87
N VAL A 32 -13.24 -15.53 12.18
CA VAL A 32 -13.43 -14.32 11.38
C VAL A 32 -12.27 -14.21 10.42
N VAL A 33 -12.53 -13.85 9.18
CA VAL A 33 -11.50 -13.37 8.24
C VAL A 33 -11.89 -11.98 7.82
N SER A 34 -10.98 -11.03 8.03
CA SER A 34 -11.11 -9.70 7.45
C SER A 34 -10.42 -9.72 6.08
N ASP A 35 -11.21 -9.54 5.03
CA ASP A 35 -10.71 -9.43 3.65
C ASP A 35 -10.06 -8.06 3.43
N TYR A 36 -8.99 -7.99 2.64
CA TYR A 36 -8.29 -6.73 2.38
C TYR A 36 -8.87 -5.89 1.25
N ASP A 37 -9.63 -6.47 0.31
CA ASP A 37 -10.19 -5.69 -0.82
C ASP A 37 -11.54 -5.07 -0.50
N SER A 38 -12.42 -5.81 0.17
CA SER A 38 -13.77 -5.34 0.47
C SER A 38 -13.92 -4.88 1.91
N GLY A 39 -12.96 -5.18 2.78
CA GLY A 39 -13.21 -5.11 4.21
C GLY A 39 -14.31 -6.10 4.65
N ASP A 40 -14.70 -7.04 3.79
CA ASP A 40 -15.75 -7.98 4.13
C ASP A 40 -15.25 -8.87 5.28
N TYR A 41 -16.14 -9.08 6.25
CA TYR A 41 -16.04 -10.14 7.23
C TYR A 41 -16.56 -11.40 6.57
N PHE A 42 -15.73 -12.44 6.64
CA PHE A 42 -16.15 -13.79 6.37
C PHE A 42 -16.13 -14.56 7.68
N TRP A 43 -17.14 -15.40 7.88
CA TRP A 43 -17.01 -16.46 8.85
C TRP A 43 -16.51 -17.71 8.15
N VAL A 44 -15.41 -18.25 8.65
CA VAL A 44 -14.91 -19.55 8.22
C VAL A 44 -15.52 -20.59 9.14
N ARG A 45 -16.22 -21.56 8.54
CA ARG A 45 -16.75 -22.76 9.18
C ARG A 45 -16.41 -23.96 8.31
N ASP A 46 -15.90 -25.02 8.91
CA ASP A 46 -15.55 -26.26 8.21
C ASP A 46 -14.67 -26.01 6.97
N GLY A 47 -13.80 -24.97 7.04
CA GLY A 47 -12.93 -24.53 5.94
C GLY A 47 -13.60 -23.69 4.85
N GLN A 48 -14.92 -23.44 4.92
CA GLN A 48 -15.65 -22.62 3.96
C GLN A 48 -15.94 -21.22 4.47
N LYS A 49 -15.70 -20.23 3.62
CA LYS A 49 -16.04 -18.82 3.88
C LYS A 49 -17.50 -18.56 3.58
N GLN A 50 -18.18 -17.94 4.55
CA GLN A 50 -19.53 -17.42 4.39
C GLN A 50 -19.46 -15.89 4.46
N PRO A 51 -19.85 -15.17 3.39
CA PRO A 51 -19.86 -13.70 3.41
C PRO A 51 -20.87 -13.20 4.43
N MET A 52 -20.53 -12.11 5.12
CA MET A 52 -21.50 -11.39 5.93
C MET A 52 -22.31 -10.41 5.11
N HIS A 53 -23.63 -10.43 5.29
CA HIS A 53 -24.52 -9.48 4.64
C HIS A 53 -24.61 -8.17 5.46
N GLY A 54 -24.67 -7.01 4.79
CA GLY A 54 -24.90 -5.70 5.42
C GLY A 54 -23.73 -4.71 5.41
N MET A 55 -22.50 -5.10 5.12
CA MET A 55 -21.34 -4.17 5.18
C MET A 55 -21.29 -3.12 4.06
N ARG A 56 -21.95 -3.39 2.92
CA ARG A 56 -22.10 -2.43 1.82
C ARG A 56 -23.23 -1.41 2.07
N GLU A 57 -24.04 -1.64 3.10
CA GLU A 57 -25.12 -0.75 3.50
C GLU A 57 -24.62 0.27 4.52
N ALA A 58 -25.29 1.41 4.61
CA ALA A 58 -24.81 2.58 5.33
C ALA A 58 -24.56 2.27 6.83
N TRP A 59 -23.32 2.42 7.28
CA TRP A 59 -22.94 2.15 8.67
C TRP A 59 -23.61 3.17 9.59
N VAL A 60 -24.45 2.70 10.53
CA VAL A 60 -25.00 3.56 11.57
C VAL A 60 -24.06 3.50 12.77
N PHE A 61 -23.23 4.53 12.92
CA PHE A 61 -22.47 4.82 14.13
C PHE A 61 -23.35 4.86 15.40
N ASN A 62 -22.74 4.66 16.58
CA ASN A 62 -23.42 4.78 17.87
C ASN A 62 -24.04 6.18 18.06
N ARG A 63 -25.34 6.29 17.83
CA ARG A 63 -26.10 7.55 17.89
C ARG A 63 -26.17 8.18 19.27
N ALA A 64 -25.82 7.44 20.33
CA ALA A 64 -25.78 7.96 21.69
C ALA A 64 -24.47 8.68 22.03
N MET A 65 -23.46 8.62 21.17
CA MET A 65 -22.22 9.33 21.42
C MET A 65 -22.33 10.81 21.11
N THR A 66 -21.66 11.61 21.92
CA THR A 66 -21.54 13.05 21.76
C THR A 66 -20.07 13.44 21.72
N TRP A 67 -19.78 14.59 21.10
CA TRP A 67 -18.46 15.19 21.05
C TRP A 67 -18.52 16.57 21.69
N LEU A 68 -17.60 16.84 22.60
CA LEU A 68 -17.38 18.17 23.15
C LEU A 68 -16.10 18.74 22.56
N GLU A 69 -16.18 19.98 22.07
CA GLU A 69 -15.11 20.66 21.35
C GLU A 69 -14.93 22.11 21.85
N GLU A 70 -14.22 22.94 21.09
CA GLU A 70 -13.92 24.33 21.48
C GLU A 70 -15.18 25.14 21.80
N ARG A 71 -16.26 24.96 21.03
CA ARG A 71 -17.56 25.64 21.28
C ARG A 71 -18.19 25.26 22.63
N ASP A 72 -17.80 24.12 23.20
CA ASP A 72 -18.27 23.61 24.49
C ASP A 72 -17.31 24.00 25.64
N GLY A 73 -16.21 24.70 25.35
CA GLY A 73 -15.16 25.07 26.31
C GLY A 73 -13.95 24.12 26.34
N VAL A 74 -13.90 23.14 25.43
CA VAL A 74 -12.80 22.17 25.32
C VAL A 74 -11.77 22.68 24.29
N GLU A 75 -11.02 23.71 24.67
CA GLU A 75 -10.05 24.36 23.78
C GLU A 75 -8.86 23.44 23.46
N GLY A 76 -8.65 23.17 22.18
CA GLY A 76 -7.52 22.38 21.70
C GLY A 76 -7.63 20.88 21.98
N ALA A 77 -8.75 20.37 22.48
CA ALA A 77 -8.97 18.94 22.68
C ALA A 77 -10.38 18.53 22.22
N VAL A 78 -10.64 17.23 22.19
CA VAL A 78 -11.96 16.68 21.85
C VAL A 78 -12.31 15.63 22.90
N ILE A 79 -13.49 15.70 23.50
CA ILE A 79 -14.00 14.62 24.39
C ILE A 79 -15.10 13.89 23.64
N CYS A 80 -15.13 12.55 23.73
CA CYS A 80 -16.23 11.76 23.21
C CYS A 80 -16.73 10.79 24.30
N TYR A 81 -18.05 10.66 24.44
CA TYR A 81 -18.66 9.72 25.39
C TYR A 81 -20.12 9.43 25.03
N SER A 82 -20.70 8.39 25.61
CA SER A 82 -22.14 8.11 25.49
C SER A 82 -22.94 8.86 26.56
N THR A 83 -24.02 9.54 26.18
CA THR A 83 -24.84 10.34 27.11
C THR A 83 -25.91 9.54 27.85
N GLN A 84 -26.03 8.24 27.55
CA GLN A 84 -27.04 7.36 28.13
C GLN A 84 -26.46 5.98 28.45
N SER A 85 -27.03 5.33 29.47
CA SER A 85 -26.79 3.95 29.84
C SER A 85 -28.08 3.34 30.42
N PRO A 86 -28.43 2.09 30.06
CA PRO A 86 -27.71 1.22 29.11
C PRO A 86 -27.81 1.73 27.66
N LEU A 87 -26.92 1.26 26.78
CA LEU A 87 -27.04 1.46 25.34
C LEU A 87 -27.86 0.31 24.73
N PRO A 88 -29.12 0.54 24.31
CA PRO A 88 -29.88 -0.47 23.59
C PRO A 88 -29.27 -0.68 22.20
N LEU A 89 -28.96 -1.92 21.86
CA LEU A 89 -28.45 -2.31 20.54
C LEU A 89 -29.52 -2.99 19.69
N THR A 90 -30.68 -3.31 20.23
CA THR A 90 -31.84 -3.95 19.56
C THR A 90 -33.12 -3.17 19.84
N GLY A 91 -34.18 -3.47 19.09
CA GLY A 91 -35.48 -2.83 19.18
C GLY A 91 -35.52 -1.43 18.59
N LYS A 92 -36.67 -0.76 18.70
CA LYS A 92 -36.90 0.57 18.09
C LYS A 92 -35.97 1.66 18.64
N ARG A 93 -35.42 1.48 19.86
CA ARG A 93 -34.52 2.44 20.50
C ARG A 93 -33.04 2.19 20.20
N GLN A 94 -32.73 1.19 19.35
CA GLN A 94 -31.36 0.82 19.01
C GLN A 94 -30.49 2.02 18.58
N VAL A 95 -29.29 2.13 19.13
CA VAL A 95 -28.35 3.22 18.81
C VAL A 95 -27.57 2.98 17.51
N SER A 96 -27.67 1.77 16.95
CA SER A 96 -27.08 1.31 15.69
C SER A 96 -28.00 0.25 15.09
N ARG A 97 -27.84 -0.09 13.80
CA ARG A 97 -28.78 -0.97 13.06
C ARG A 97 -28.22 -2.36 12.80
N TRP A 98 -29.06 -3.37 12.95
CA TRP A 98 -28.78 -4.74 12.51
C TRP A 98 -29.05 -4.96 11.03
N PHE A 99 -28.31 -5.88 10.42
CA PHE A 99 -28.39 -6.27 9.02
C PHE A 99 -28.46 -7.79 8.88
N THR A 100 -29.04 -8.25 7.78
CA THR A 100 -29.06 -9.67 7.38
C THR A 100 -29.12 -9.81 5.86
N GLY A 101 -28.99 -11.03 5.35
CA GLY A 101 -29.11 -11.32 3.92
C GLY A 101 -30.49 -11.00 3.35
N LYS A 102 -30.54 -10.65 2.06
CA LYS A 102 -31.77 -10.25 1.34
C LYS A 102 -32.90 -11.28 1.41
N ALA A 103 -32.57 -12.56 1.61
CA ALA A 103 -33.54 -13.63 1.74
C ALA A 103 -34.24 -13.63 3.10
N ASN A 104 -33.60 -13.09 4.14
CA ASN A 104 -34.08 -13.10 5.52
C ASN A 104 -34.81 -11.81 5.89
N GLU A 105 -35.34 -11.77 7.11
CA GLU A 105 -36.05 -10.61 7.63
C GLU A 105 -35.52 -10.22 9.02
N LEU A 106 -35.39 -8.91 9.24
CA LEU A 106 -35.21 -8.30 10.55
C LEU A 106 -36.36 -7.33 10.81
N SER A 107 -36.94 -7.39 12.00
CA SER A 107 -37.97 -6.45 12.45
C SER A 107 -37.87 -6.18 13.94
N ASP A 108 -38.19 -4.96 14.35
CA ASP A 108 -38.22 -4.59 15.77
C ASP A 108 -39.62 -4.82 16.34
N LEU A 109 -39.74 -5.75 17.28
CA LEU A 109 -41.02 -6.12 17.90
C LEU A 109 -41.50 -5.04 18.87
N ASP A 110 -40.56 -4.51 19.65
CA ASP A 110 -40.79 -3.48 20.65
C ASP A 110 -39.55 -2.57 20.76
N ASP A 111 -39.49 -1.78 21.83
CA ASP A 111 -38.44 -0.79 22.04
C ASP A 111 -37.05 -1.40 22.31
N GLU A 112 -36.98 -2.67 22.75
CA GLU A 112 -35.74 -3.33 23.16
C GLU A 112 -35.45 -4.63 22.40
N THR A 113 -36.43 -5.19 21.70
CA THR A 113 -36.38 -6.54 21.11
C THR A 113 -36.40 -6.49 19.59
N THR A 114 -35.39 -7.11 18.97
CA THR A 114 -35.33 -7.35 17.52
C THR A 114 -35.61 -8.82 17.24
N ARG A 115 -36.35 -9.09 16.16
CA ARG A 115 -36.61 -10.43 15.65
C ARG A 115 -35.83 -10.66 14.37
N PHE A 116 -35.10 -11.77 14.33
CA PHE A 116 -34.48 -12.31 13.14
C PHE A 116 -35.25 -13.52 12.65
N VAL A 117 -35.69 -13.48 11.39
CA VAL A 117 -36.33 -14.61 10.71
C VAL A 117 -35.44 -15.07 9.57
N LYS A 118 -34.76 -16.21 9.78
CA LYS A 118 -34.02 -16.91 8.73
C LYS A 118 -35.04 -17.55 7.79
N LYS A 119 -34.99 -17.18 6.51
CA LYS A 119 -35.85 -17.73 5.44
C LYS A 119 -35.06 -18.34 4.30
N ASP A 120 -33.75 -18.11 4.23
CA ASP A 120 -32.93 -18.70 3.18
C ASP A 120 -32.91 -20.24 3.33
N ALA A 121 -33.57 -20.94 2.42
CA ALA A 121 -33.62 -22.40 2.39
C ALA A 121 -32.34 -23.03 1.80
N LYS A 122 -31.46 -22.21 1.18
CA LYS A 122 -30.21 -22.70 0.58
C LYS A 122 -29.05 -22.75 1.58
N ALA A 123 -29.16 -22.03 2.70
CA ALA A 123 -28.16 -21.99 3.75
C ALA A 123 -28.71 -22.68 5.01
N GLU A 124 -28.06 -23.71 5.53
CA GLU A 124 -28.44 -24.31 6.83
C GLU A 124 -28.14 -23.38 8.01
N PHE A 125 -27.34 -22.34 7.77
CA PHE A 125 -26.80 -21.46 8.78
C PHE A 125 -26.85 -20.01 8.28
N ASP A 126 -27.38 -19.11 9.11
CA ASP A 126 -27.49 -17.69 8.76
C ASP A 126 -27.43 -16.79 10.01
N HIS A 127 -27.47 -15.48 9.82
CA HIS A 127 -27.16 -14.51 10.86
C HIS A 127 -27.90 -13.17 10.77
N ALA A 128 -28.03 -12.55 11.94
CA ALA A 128 -28.19 -11.12 12.09
C ALA A 128 -26.84 -10.51 12.54
N LEU A 129 -26.46 -9.38 11.96
CA LEU A 129 -25.20 -8.68 12.23
C LEU A 129 -25.41 -7.23 12.64
N LEU A 130 -24.75 -6.80 13.71
CA LEU A 130 -24.50 -5.40 14.03
C LEU A 130 -23.02 -5.09 13.73
N PRO A 131 -22.70 -4.48 12.57
CA PRO A 131 -21.32 -4.26 12.16
C PRO A 131 -20.67 -3.10 12.94
N ALA A 132 -19.45 -3.35 13.45
CA ALA A 132 -18.47 -2.34 13.86
C ALA A 132 -18.98 -1.16 14.71
N LEU A 133 -19.76 -1.46 15.75
CA LEU A 133 -20.20 -0.48 16.74
C LEU A 133 -19.01 0.06 17.54
N GLN A 134 -18.91 1.38 17.58
CA GLN A 134 -17.87 2.08 18.33
C GLN A 134 -18.41 2.71 19.62
N PHE A 135 -17.72 2.49 20.74
CA PHE A 135 -18.12 2.99 22.05
C PHE A 135 -16.94 3.00 23.03
N HIS A 136 -17.06 3.76 24.12
CA HIS A 136 -16.08 3.77 25.20
C HIS A 136 -16.20 2.49 26.02
N ILE A 137 -15.24 1.57 25.90
CA ILE A 137 -15.35 0.22 26.48
C ILE A 137 -15.27 0.23 28.01
N GLU A 138 -14.61 1.22 28.61
CA GLU A 138 -14.59 1.34 30.08
C GLU A 138 -15.88 1.97 30.62
N GLN A 139 -16.60 2.76 29.80
CA GLN A 139 -17.90 3.29 30.17
C GLN A 139 -18.94 2.18 30.09
N HIS A 140 -18.86 1.33 29.05
CA HIS A 140 -19.76 0.20 28.84
C HIS A 140 -19.01 -1.15 28.80
N PRO A 141 -18.55 -1.66 29.96
CA PRO A 141 -17.65 -2.81 30.02
C PRO A 141 -18.32 -4.16 29.76
N THR A 142 -19.65 -4.23 29.82
CA THR A 142 -20.40 -5.49 29.81
C THR A 142 -21.55 -5.44 28.81
N ALA A 143 -21.69 -6.50 28.01
CA ALA A 143 -22.88 -6.74 27.18
C ALA A 143 -23.84 -7.72 27.87
N GLU A 144 -25.11 -7.35 27.95
CA GLU A 144 -26.20 -8.26 28.31
C GLU A 144 -26.97 -8.65 27.05
N PHE A 145 -27.01 -9.95 26.77
CA PHE A 145 -27.73 -10.52 25.64
C PHE A 145 -28.79 -11.50 26.14
N GLU A 146 -30.01 -11.40 25.65
CA GLU A 146 -31.12 -12.27 26.00
C GLU A 146 -31.87 -12.70 24.74
N VAL A 147 -32.06 -14.00 24.55
CA VAL A 147 -32.99 -14.53 23.56
C VAL A 147 -34.29 -14.85 24.27
N THR A 148 -35.38 -14.19 23.87
CA THR A 148 -36.71 -14.34 24.48
C THR A 148 -37.55 -15.39 23.75
N GLU A 149 -37.32 -15.57 22.45
CA GLU A 149 -37.98 -16.58 21.62
C GLU A 149 -36.93 -17.24 20.72
N ALA A 150 -36.93 -18.57 20.63
CA ALA A 150 -36.11 -19.32 19.70
C ALA A 150 -36.86 -20.55 19.22
N THR A 151 -36.98 -20.72 17.90
CA THR A 151 -37.52 -21.96 17.33
C THR A 151 -36.43 -22.98 17.00
N HIS A 152 -35.17 -22.55 16.93
CA HIS A 152 -34.02 -23.34 16.52
C HIS A 152 -32.76 -22.95 17.29
N PRO A 153 -31.69 -23.77 17.24
CA PRO A 153 -30.43 -23.46 17.88
C PRO A 153 -29.86 -22.11 17.44
N TRP A 154 -29.39 -21.34 18.41
CA TRP A 154 -28.78 -20.03 18.21
C TRP A 154 -27.43 -19.92 18.93
N ARG A 155 -26.59 -18.99 18.48
CA ARG A 155 -25.36 -18.59 19.21
C ARG A 155 -25.08 -17.10 19.07
N PHE A 156 -24.45 -16.52 20.08
CA PHE A 156 -24.06 -15.11 20.12
C PHE A 156 -22.54 -14.98 20.02
N VAL A 157 -22.08 -14.04 19.18
CA VAL A 157 -20.66 -13.87 18.85
C VAL A 157 -20.27 -12.40 18.86
N VAL A 158 -19.08 -12.10 19.37
CA VAL A 158 -18.46 -10.76 19.39
C VAL A 158 -17.09 -10.82 18.74
N ALA A 159 -16.82 -9.95 17.78
CA ALA A 159 -15.54 -9.86 17.08
C ALA A 159 -14.96 -8.43 17.13
N VAL A 160 -13.63 -8.32 17.09
CA VAL A 160 -12.94 -7.02 16.99
C VAL A 160 -12.88 -6.60 15.53
N LYS A 161 -13.19 -5.33 15.23
CA LYS A 161 -13.10 -4.85 13.86
C LYS A 161 -11.65 -4.89 13.36
N GLY A 162 -11.42 -5.49 12.20
CA GLY A 162 -10.19 -5.55 11.44
C GLY A 162 -9.35 -6.76 11.80
N ARG A 163 -9.77 -7.58 12.77
CA ARG A 163 -9.02 -8.72 13.30
C ARG A 163 -9.49 -10.01 12.64
N SER A 164 -8.56 -10.73 12.01
CA SER A 164 -8.79 -12.12 11.60
C SER A 164 -8.54 -13.08 12.78
N GLY A 165 -9.20 -14.23 12.77
CA GLY A 165 -9.07 -15.29 13.75
C GLY A 165 -10.33 -15.57 14.56
N PRO A 166 -10.21 -16.35 15.64
CA PRO A 166 -11.30 -16.61 16.56
C PRO A 166 -11.93 -15.31 17.07
N PRO A 167 -13.26 -15.28 17.22
CA PRO A 167 -13.93 -14.11 17.77
C PRO A 167 -13.43 -13.78 19.19
N LEU A 168 -13.63 -12.53 19.61
CA LEU A 168 -13.37 -12.11 20.98
C LEU A 168 -14.19 -12.93 21.99
N TYR A 169 -15.42 -13.29 21.60
CA TYR A 169 -16.32 -14.16 22.35
C TYR A 169 -17.22 -14.95 21.39
N ALA A 170 -17.46 -16.22 21.68
CA ALA A 170 -18.53 -17.00 21.08
C ALA A 170 -19.22 -17.84 22.17
N SER A 171 -20.53 -17.75 22.26
CA SER A 171 -21.30 -18.64 23.14
C SER A 171 -21.33 -20.07 22.58
N PRO A 172 -21.57 -21.09 23.42
CA PRO A 172 -22.04 -22.37 22.88
C PRO A 172 -23.36 -22.19 22.12
N TRP A 173 -23.70 -23.17 21.28
CA TRP A 173 -25.03 -23.28 20.69
C TRP A 173 -26.07 -23.53 21.78
N GLN A 174 -27.18 -22.81 21.72
CA GLN A 174 -28.26 -22.86 22.68
C GLN A 174 -29.56 -23.25 21.96
N GLU A 175 -30.24 -24.28 22.44
CA GLU A 175 -31.48 -24.77 21.82
C GLU A 175 -32.74 -24.03 22.32
N LYS A 176 -32.64 -23.35 23.46
CA LYS A 176 -33.76 -22.68 24.13
C LYS A 176 -33.48 -21.19 24.33
N PRO A 177 -34.52 -20.35 24.57
CA PRO A 177 -34.36 -19.00 25.08
C PRO A 177 -33.40 -18.97 26.29
N GLY A 178 -32.61 -17.91 26.41
CA GLY A 178 -31.57 -17.82 27.43
C GLY A 178 -30.91 -16.45 27.52
N LYS A 179 -30.20 -16.21 28.63
CA LYS A 179 -29.51 -14.96 28.91
C LYS A 179 -28.00 -15.16 29.06
N LEU A 180 -27.22 -14.24 28.51
CA LEU A 180 -25.76 -14.19 28.56
C LEU A 180 -25.32 -12.82 29.08
N THR A 181 -24.24 -12.82 29.86
CA THR A 181 -23.53 -11.61 30.27
C THR A 181 -22.06 -11.76 29.86
N VAL A 182 -21.57 -10.83 29.05
CA VAL A 182 -20.23 -10.89 28.45
C VAL A 182 -19.39 -9.72 28.96
N GLU A 183 -18.31 -10.03 29.68
CA GLU A 183 -17.33 -9.06 30.22
C GLU A 183 -16.39 -8.56 29.11
N LEU A 184 -16.89 -7.64 28.27
CA LEU A 184 -16.19 -7.13 27.08
C LEU A 184 -14.84 -6.50 27.43
N LEU A 185 -14.78 -5.63 28.44
CA LEU A 185 -13.53 -4.96 28.84
C LEU A 185 -12.45 -5.99 29.24
N LYS A 186 -12.83 -7.01 30.02
CA LYS A 186 -11.91 -8.07 30.43
C LYS A 186 -11.36 -8.84 29.23
N LEU A 187 -12.22 -9.21 28.29
CA LEU A 187 -11.82 -9.92 27.07
C LEU A 187 -10.91 -9.05 26.19
N PHE A 188 -11.25 -7.77 26.04
CA PHE A 188 -10.49 -6.82 25.24
C PHE A 188 -9.08 -6.58 25.81
N ARG A 189 -8.97 -6.39 27.13
CA ARG A 189 -7.68 -6.25 27.83
C ARG A 189 -6.87 -7.55 27.79
N ALA A 190 -7.52 -8.73 27.90
CA ALA A 190 -6.85 -10.03 27.79
C ALA A 190 -6.26 -10.29 26.39
N LYS A 191 -6.81 -9.67 25.35
CA LYS A 191 -6.22 -9.68 23.99
C LYS A 191 -5.08 -8.68 23.81
N GLY A 192 -4.84 -7.80 24.77
CA GLY A 192 -3.69 -6.88 24.80
C GLY A 192 -4.02 -5.42 24.50
N TYR A 193 -5.25 -5.10 24.12
CA TYR A 193 -5.65 -3.72 23.82
C TYR A 193 -5.69 -2.85 25.07
N GLN A 194 -5.03 -1.68 25.06
CA GLN A 194 -5.03 -0.74 26.20
C GLN A 194 -5.91 0.50 25.99
N ARG A 195 -6.39 0.72 24.76
CA ARG A 195 -7.30 1.82 24.34
C ARG A 195 -8.61 1.93 25.12
N HIS A 196 -9.19 3.13 25.17
CA HIS A 196 -10.46 3.42 25.86
C HIS A 196 -11.70 3.21 24.98
N PHE A 197 -11.54 3.24 23.66
CA PHE A 197 -12.60 2.94 22.71
C PHE A 197 -12.38 1.57 22.06
N ALA A 198 -13.46 0.84 21.88
CA ALA A 198 -13.48 -0.39 21.11
C ALA A 198 -14.37 -0.22 19.88
N GLN A 199 -14.05 -0.97 18.83
CA GLN A 199 -14.89 -1.12 17.65
C GLN A 199 -15.19 -2.60 17.47
N LEU A 200 -16.41 -3.01 17.87
CA LEU A 200 -16.82 -4.41 17.95
C LEU A 200 -17.99 -4.71 17.02
N THR A 201 -17.97 -5.91 16.47
CA THR A 201 -19.05 -6.49 15.68
C THR A 201 -19.80 -7.51 16.53
N PHE A 202 -21.12 -7.46 16.52
CA PHE A 202 -21.98 -8.41 17.24
C PHE A 202 -22.81 -9.22 16.26
N ALA A 203 -22.90 -10.53 16.45
CA ALA A 203 -23.66 -11.41 15.57
C ALA A 203 -24.50 -12.41 16.36
N VAL A 204 -25.71 -12.67 15.84
CA VAL A 204 -26.57 -13.76 16.29
C VAL A 204 -26.70 -14.73 15.13
N PHE A 205 -26.24 -15.96 15.33
CA PHE A 205 -26.32 -17.01 14.33
C PHE A 205 -27.43 -17.99 14.66
N VAL A 206 -28.05 -18.54 13.61
CA VAL A 206 -29.13 -19.51 13.69
C VAL A 206 -28.81 -20.69 12.78
N HIS A 207 -29.06 -21.91 13.28
CA HIS A 207 -28.86 -23.15 12.53
C HIS A 207 -30.20 -23.84 12.27
N ALA A 208 -30.65 -23.83 11.00
CA ALA A 208 -31.89 -24.45 10.55
C ALA A 208 -31.89 -24.66 9.03
N LYS A 209 -32.44 -25.78 8.54
CA LYS A 209 -32.67 -26.02 7.09
C LYS A 209 -33.94 -25.30 6.60
N GLU A 210 -34.89 -25.19 7.50
CA GLU A 210 -36.19 -24.58 7.38
C GLU A 210 -36.18 -23.12 7.85
N GLN A 211 -37.35 -22.49 7.81
CA GLN A 211 -37.54 -21.17 8.37
C GLN A 211 -37.35 -21.20 9.90
N ALA A 212 -36.50 -20.32 10.40
CA ALA A 212 -36.23 -20.21 11.83
C ALA A 212 -36.43 -18.78 12.34
N ASN A 213 -36.78 -18.66 13.62
CA ASN A 213 -37.08 -17.39 14.27
C ASN A 213 -36.33 -17.32 15.60
N VAL A 214 -35.65 -16.18 15.80
CA VAL A 214 -35.03 -15.81 17.07
C VAL A 214 -35.39 -14.36 17.38
N ALA A 215 -36.01 -14.13 18.54
CA ALA A 215 -36.23 -12.79 19.09
C ALA A 215 -35.24 -12.55 20.23
N PHE A 216 -34.51 -11.44 20.16
CA PHE A 216 -33.39 -11.18 21.06
C PHE A 216 -33.26 -9.71 21.45
N ARG A 217 -32.63 -9.50 22.60
CA ARG A 217 -32.29 -8.22 23.20
C ARG A 217 -30.80 -8.15 23.42
N LEU A 218 -30.18 -7.05 23.05
CA LEU A 218 -28.79 -6.74 23.33
C LEU A 218 -28.67 -5.33 23.88
N ARG A 219 -27.97 -5.18 25.00
CA ARG A 219 -27.63 -3.87 25.55
C ARG A 219 -26.23 -3.83 26.15
N LEU A 220 -25.59 -2.66 26.09
CA LEU A 220 -24.33 -2.42 26.77
C LEU A 220 -24.58 -1.64 28.06
N ASN A 221 -24.30 -2.26 29.20
CA ASN A 221 -24.52 -1.62 30.49
C ASN A 221 -23.39 -0.65 30.79
N GLY A 222 -23.75 0.58 31.15
CA GLY A 222 -22.79 1.58 31.57
C GLY A 222 -22.49 1.53 33.07
N GLN A 223 -21.33 2.06 33.43
CA GLN A 223 -20.91 2.32 34.80
C GLN A 223 -20.44 3.77 34.95
N ALA A 224 -20.36 4.24 36.20
CA ALA A 224 -19.79 5.56 36.46
C ALA A 224 -18.31 5.58 36.06
N MET A 225 -17.85 6.69 35.48
CA MET A 225 -16.49 6.82 34.95
C MET A 225 -16.06 8.29 34.90
N VAL A 226 -14.76 8.53 35.07
CA VAL A 226 -14.10 9.75 34.57
C VAL A 226 -13.59 9.47 33.16
N ILE A 227 -14.10 10.21 32.18
CA ILE A 227 -13.78 10.04 30.76
C ILE A 227 -12.84 11.17 30.33
N PRO A 228 -11.61 10.86 29.91
CA PRO A 228 -10.65 11.85 29.42
C PRO A 228 -11.07 12.39 28.04
N CYS A 229 -10.44 13.49 27.62
CA CYS A 229 -10.39 13.82 26.21
C CYS A 229 -9.64 12.74 25.39
N LEU A 230 -9.79 12.77 24.07
CA LEU A 230 -8.98 11.98 23.15
C LEU A 230 -7.48 12.32 23.27
N PRO A 231 -6.58 11.45 22.77
CA PRO A 231 -5.14 11.61 22.96
C PRO A 231 -4.63 12.98 22.55
N ILE A 232 -3.65 13.49 23.29
CA ILE A 232 -3.09 14.81 23.07
C ILE A 232 -1.69 14.69 22.49
N VAL A 233 -1.46 15.27 21.31
CA VAL A 233 -0.12 15.45 20.75
C VAL A 233 0.26 16.93 20.76
N ARG A 234 1.44 17.27 21.29
CA ARG A 234 1.91 18.67 21.43
C ARG A 234 3.39 18.81 21.16
N ARG A 235 3.79 19.92 20.57
CA ARG A 235 5.21 20.28 20.44
C ARG A 235 5.79 20.67 21.79
N ALA A 236 7.05 20.31 22.03
CA ALA A 236 7.77 20.65 23.25
C ALA A 236 7.78 22.15 23.56
N GLU A 237 7.91 23.01 22.53
CA GLU A 237 7.86 24.47 22.68
C GLU A 237 6.52 24.92 23.30
N ARG A 238 5.41 24.42 22.76
CA ARG A 238 4.06 24.77 23.21
C ARG A 238 3.78 24.19 24.59
N ALA A 239 4.15 22.92 24.82
CA ALA A 239 4.01 22.27 26.12
C ALA A 239 4.81 22.98 27.22
N LYS A 240 6.00 23.50 26.89
CA LYS A 240 6.83 24.29 27.81
C LYS A 240 6.23 25.67 28.12
N LYS A 241 5.65 26.33 27.11
CA LYS A 241 5.08 27.68 27.24
C LYS A 241 3.73 27.71 27.94
N ASP A 242 2.81 26.87 27.48
CA ASP A 242 1.39 26.92 27.86
C ASP A 242 1.01 25.79 28.84
N GLY A 243 1.89 24.80 29.04
CA GLY A 243 1.51 23.51 29.61
C GLY A 243 0.67 22.68 28.64
N VAL A 244 0.17 21.55 29.12
CA VAL A 244 -0.76 20.69 28.37
C VAL A 244 -2.11 20.71 29.07
N ALA A 245 -3.08 21.37 28.43
CA ALA A 245 -4.45 21.39 28.90
C ALA A 245 -5.07 19.99 28.78
N ILE A 246 -5.56 19.46 29.89
CA ILE A 246 -6.19 18.15 30.01
C ILE A 246 -7.64 18.37 30.39
N TYR A 247 -8.53 17.71 29.66
CA TYR A 247 -9.96 17.81 29.89
C TYR A 247 -10.55 16.45 30.23
N ALA A 248 -11.59 16.45 31.06
CA ALA A 248 -12.36 15.26 31.38
C ALA A 248 -13.82 15.59 31.64
N VAL A 249 -14.68 14.59 31.46
CA VAL A 249 -16.06 14.60 31.95
C VAL A 249 -16.23 13.46 32.95
N PHE A 250 -17.06 13.68 33.96
CA PHE A 250 -17.50 12.63 34.86
C PHE A 250 -18.92 12.24 34.51
N VAL A 251 -19.21 10.95 34.43
CA VAL A 251 -20.55 10.42 34.18
C VAL A 251 -20.94 9.42 35.26
N ASP A 252 -22.23 9.44 35.64
CA ASP A 252 -22.83 8.42 36.50
C ASP A 252 -23.07 7.11 35.73
N ALA A 253 -23.60 6.09 36.41
CA ALA A 253 -23.90 4.80 35.80
C ALA A 253 -25.02 4.86 34.72
N GLN A 254 -25.75 5.97 34.64
CA GLN A 254 -26.76 6.25 33.62
C GLN A 254 -26.20 7.10 32.46
N GLY A 255 -24.90 7.44 32.47
CA GLY A 255 -24.26 8.27 31.45
C GLY A 255 -24.50 9.78 31.61
N ARG A 256 -25.07 10.21 32.73
CA ARG A 256 -25.40 11.62 33.00
C ARG A 256 -24.27 12.29 33.76
N ARG A 257 -24.06 13.59 33.47
CA ARG A 257 -23.11 14.41 34.22
C ARG A 257 -23.65 14.70 35.63
N PRO A 258 -22.83 14.59 36.68
CA PRO A 258 -23.26 14.90 38.04
C PRO A 258 -23.52 16.40 38.23
N PRO A 259 -24.32 16.79 39.23
CA PRO A 259 -24.51 18.19 39.59
C PRO A 259 -23.20 18.88 39.99
N LYS A 260 -23.17 20.22 39.86
CA LYS A 260 -22.01 21.04 40.20
C LYS A 260 -21.61 20.83 41.67
N GLY A 261 -20.32 20.58 41.90
CA GLY A 261 -19.74 20.46 43.24
C GLY A 261 -19.83 19.07 43.88
N GLU A 262 -20.46 18.08 43.23
CA GLU A 262 -20.54 16.73 43.81
C GLU A 262 -19.31 15.86 43.54
N VAL A 263 -18.46 16.26 42.59
CA VAL A 263 -17.30 15.48 42.14
C VAL A 263 -16.06 16.35 42.07
N GLU A 264 -14.96 15.83 42.62
CA GLU A 264 -13.61 16.34 42.43
C GLU A 264 -12.88 15.46 41.41
N VAL A 265 -12.14 16.10 40.51
CA VAL A 265 -11.32 15.40 39.51
C VAL A 265 -9.89 15.89 39.63
N SER A 266 -8.96 14.96 39.80
CA SER A 266 -7.53 15.23 39.85
C SER A 266 -6.78 14.39 38.81
N GLY A 267 -5.59 14.85 38.44
CA GLY A 267 -4.69 14.17 37.52
C GLY A 267 -3.33 13.95 38.15
N ALA A 268 -2.63 12.91 37.68
CA ALA A 268 -1.25 12.63 38.05
C ALA A 268 -0.43 12.21 36.83
N VAL A 269 0.75 12.80 36.65
CA VAL A 269 1.68 12.47 35.56
C VAL A 269 3.12 12.73 36.02
N ALA A 270 4.04 11.84 35.66
CA ALA A 270 5.46 11.95 36.03
C ALA A 270 5.70 12.21 37.55
N GLY A 271 4.86 11.61 38.41
CA GLY A 271 4.93 11.78 39.87
C GLY A 271 4.37 13.11 40.41
N GLN A 272 3.90 14.00 39.55
CA GLN A 272 3.25 15.26 39.93
C GLN A 272 1.73 15.11 39.91
N ARG A 273 1.06 15.62 40.94
CA ARG A 273 -0.41 15.70 41.02
C ARG A 273 -0.88 17.11 40.74
N PHE A 274 -2.02 17.25 40.07
CA PHE A 274 -2.68 18.52 39.79
C PHE A 274 -4.19 18.36 39.87
N GLU A 275 -4.89 19.43 40.25
CA GLU A 275 -6.34 19.46 40.28
C GLU A 275 -6.90 19.87 38.92
N LEU A 276 -8.08 19.34 38.56
CA LEU A 276 -8.84 19.83 37.43
C LEU A 276 -10.02 20.66 37.96
N VAL A 277 -10.17 21.88 37.43
CA VAL A 277 -11.23 22.81 37.83
C VAL A 277 -12.45 22.59 36.95
N GLY A 278 -13.60 22.35 37.57
CA GLY A 278 -14.88 22.20 36.88
C GLY A 278 -15.45 23.53 36.41
N ASP A 279 -15.96 23.57 35.18
CA ASP A 279 -16.60 24.75 34.56
C ASP A 279 -18.05 24.99 35.02
N GLY A 280 -18.59 24.09 35.86
CA GLY A 280 -19.99 24.10 36.30
C GLY A 280 -20.99 23.49 35.32
N LYS A 281 -20.56 23.11 34.11
CA LYS A 281 -21.32 22.33 33.11
C LYS A 281 -20.92 20.86 33.08
N GLY A 282 -20.10 20.43 34.04
CA GLY A 282 -19.61 19.05 34.15
C GLY A 282 -18.45 18.75 33.21
N ILE A 283 -17.62 19.75 32.90
CA ILE A 283 -16.34 19.59 32.21
C ILE A 283 -15.23 20.09 33.15
N TRP A 284 -14.21 19.27 33.36
CA TRP A 284 -13.07 19.57 34.22
C TRP A 284 -11.84 19.85 33.37
N LYS A 285 -11.12 20.93 33.67
CA LYS A 285 -9.87 21.33 33.00
C LYS A 285 -8.71 21.40 33.98
N GLY A 286 -7.60 20.75 33.67
CA GLY A 286 -6.33 20.89 34.36
C GLY A 286 -5.20 21.21 33.39
N ILE A 287 -4.04 21.58 33.91
CA ILE A 287 -2.85 21.85 33.10
C ILE A 287 -1.70 21.02 33.65
N ALA A 288 -1.21 20.07 32.86
CA ALA A 288 0.04 19.38 33.15
C ALA A 288 1.23 20.21 32.68
N THR A 289 2.25 20.36 33.53
CA THR A 289 3.46 21.13 33.22
C THR A 289 4.71 20.25 33.38
N GLY A 290 5.85 20.71 32.88
CA GLY A 290 7.13 20.00 33.06
C GLY A 290 7.28 18.71 32.25
N LEU A 291 6.41 18.46 31.26
CA LEU A 291 6.51 17.29 30.38
C LEU A 291 7.61 17.51 29.31
N GLY A 292 8.62 16.64 29.31
CA GLY A 292 9.66 16.61 28.27
C GLY A 292 9.20 15.89 26.99
N VAL A 293 10.01 15.93 25.93
CA VAL A 293 9.77 15.13 24.70
C VAL A 293 9.63 13.66 25.05
N GLY A 294 8.59 13.00 24.54
CA GLY A 294 8.30 11.60 24.80
C GLY A 294 6.81 11.33 25.02
N GLU A 295 6.52 10.09 25.39
CA GLU A 295 5.17 9.61 25.68
C GLU A 295 4.92 9.62 27.18
N HIS A 296 3.79 10.16 27.58
CA HIS A 296 3.37 10.31 28.97
C HIS A 296 1.98 9.75 29.14
N LYS A 297 1.73 9.08 30.27
CA LYS A 297 0.41 8.60 30.64
C LYS A 297 -0.05 9.35 31.88
N VAL A 298 -1.13 10.10 31.74
CA VAL A 298 -1.81 10.77 32.85
C VAL A 298 -2.79 9.80 33.47
N GLN A 299 -2.76 9.66 34.79
CA GLN A 299 -3.82 9.00 35.53
C GLN A 299 -4.82 10.04 36.00
N LEU A 300 -6.09 9.89 35.63
CA LEU A 300 -7.18 10.73 36.10
C LEU A 300 -7.94 9.99 37.20
N SER A 301 -8.38 10.74 38.21
CA SER A 301 -9.10 10.23 39.37
C SER A 301 -10.29 11.13 39.69
N GLY A 302 -11.50 10.58 39.62
CA GLY A 302 -12.74 11.24 40.01
C GLY A 302 -13.28 10.70 41.34
N VAL A 303 -13.60 11.58 42.28
CA VAL A 303 -14.10 11.23 43.62
C VAL A 303 -15.41 11.94 43.90
N TRP A 304 -16.42 11.19 44.36
CA TRP A 304 -17.65 11.76 44.88
C TRP A 304 -17.42 12.41 46.25
N GLN A 305 -17.70 13.71 46.37
CA GLN A 305 -17.60 14.41 47.64
C GLN A 305 -18.56 13.82 48.68
N GLY A 306 -18.07 13.64 49.91
CA GLY A 306 -18.90 13.24 51.06
C GLY A 306 -19.46 11.82 51.06
N LYS A 307 -19.19 10.99 50.04
CA LYS A 307 -19.80 9.65 49.89
C LYS A 307 -18.88 8.47 50.25
N GLY A 308 -17.63 8.70 50.69
CA GLY A 308 -16.68 7.63 51.07
C GLY A 308 -16.41 6.60 49.96
N MET A 309 -16.73 6.95 48.71
CA MET A 309 -16.67 6.05 47.56
C MET A 309 -15.22 5.90 47.09
N LYS A 310 -14.90 4.72 46.54
CA LYS A 310 -13.60 4.51 45.90
C LYS A 310 -13.46 5.48 44.70
N PRO A 311 -12.27 6.08 44.52
CA PRO A 311 -11.99 6.90 43.35
C PRO A 311 -12.18 6.09 42.06
N LEU A 312 -12.82 6.71 41.07
CA LEU A 312 -12.88 6.18 39.71
C LEU A 312 -11.64 6.63 38.96
N THR A 313 -10.98 5.72 38.26
CA THR A 313 -9.74 6.02 37.55
C THR A 313 -9.85 5.75 36.06
N SER A 314 -9.22 6.60 35.26
CA SER A 314 -8.96 6.37 33.84
C SER A 314 -7.57 6.91 33.48
N THR A 315 -7.15 6.75 32.24
CA THR A 315 -5.85 7.22 31.75
C THR A 315 -5.99 8.11 30.53
N LEU A 316 -5.02 8.96 30.28
CA LEU A 316 -4.91 9.74 29.04
C LEU A 316 -3.49 9.67 28.53
N ASP A 317 -3.34 9.34 27.25
CA ASP A 317 -2.05 9.36 26.57
C ASP A 317 -1.74 10.77 26.05
N ILE A 318 -0.55 11.27 26.38
CA ILE A 318 -0.01 12.56 25.95
C ILE A 318 1.34 12.32 25.28
N HIS A 319 1.50 12.81 24.05
CA HIS A 319 2.75 12.73 23.31
C HIS A 319 3.34 14.14 23.13
N ILE A 320 4.53 14.35 23.67
CA ILE A 320 5.29 15.58 23.46
C ILE A 320 6.32 15.33 22.35
N THR A 321 6.18 16.05 21.24
CA THR A 321 7.05 15.93 20.07
C THR A 321 8.19 16.94 20.11
N ASP A 322 9.28 16.62 19.40
CA ASP A 322 10.48 17.46 19.30
C ASP A 322 10.30 18.69 18.37
N GLY A 323 9.19 18.77 17.65
CA GLY A 323 8.90 19.83 16.68
C GLY A 323 9.70 19.74 15.38
N ARG A 324 10.37 18.62 15.10
CA ARG A 324 11.12 18.40 13.86
C ARG A 324 10.21 17.84 12.76
N PHE A 325 9.45 18.70 12.10
CA PHE A 325 8.59 18.31 10.99
C PHE A 325 9.37 18.06 9.70
N ILE A 326 8.79 17.23 8.84
CA ILE A 326 9.24 17.06 7.47
C ILE A 326 8.75 18.23 6.64
N GLY A 327 9.69 18.93 6.00
CA GLY A 327 9.43 19.99 5.04
C GLY A 327 9.93 19.62 3.64
N TYR A 328 9.93 20.61 2.74
CA TYR A 328 10.42 20.44 1.37
C TYR A 328 11.26 21.64 0.93
N ASP A 329 12.46 21.37 0.42
CA ASP A 329 13.33 22.38 -0.19
C ASP A 329 13.10 22.37 -1.71
N GLU A 330 12.47 23.44 -2.22
CA GLU A 330 12.16 23.56 -3.66
C GLU A 330 13.41 23.69 -4.54
N LYS A 331 14.50 24.27 -4.02
CA LYS A 331 15.72 24.51 -4.78
C LYS A 331 16.48 23.20 -4.98
N LEU A 332 16.60 22.41 -3.93
CA LEU A 332 17.27 21.10 -3.96
C LEU A 332 16.33 19.99 -4.45
N LYS A 333 15.01 20.23 -4.43
CA LYS A 333 13.95 19.26 -4.66
C LYS A 333 14.06 18.06 -3.72
N LEU A 334 14.34 18.31 -2.45
CA LEU A 334 14.53 17.29 -1.42
C LEU A 334 13.61 17.53 -0.23
N LEU A 335 13.34 16.47 0.53
CA LEU A 335 12.71 16.63 1.84
C LEU A 335 13.68 17.33 2.79
N THR A 336 13.14 17.97 3.82
CA THR A 336 13.92 18.53 4.92
C THR A 336 13.40 18.04 6.25
N GLU A 337 14.26 17.99 7.27
CA GLU A 337 13.85 17.78 8.66
C GLU A 337 14.54 18.85 9.51
N GLY A 338 13.75 19.64 10.25
CA GLY A 338 14.28 20.80 10.98
C GLY A 338 15.02 21.79 10.07
N GLY A 339 14.56 21.94 8.82
CA GLY A 339 15.15 22.81 7.79
C GLY A 339 16.42 22.27 7.12
N LYS A 340 16.92 21.09 7.51
CA LYS A 340 18.10 20.47 6.87
C LYS A 340 17.66 19.48 5.79
N PRO A 341 18.22 19.54 4.57
CA PRO A 341 17.95 18.55 3.53
C PRO A 341 18.26 17.13 3.99
N ILE A 342 17.35 16.21 3.69
CA ILE A 342 17.49 14.78 3.96
C ILE A 342 17.30 13.98 2.67
N GLY A 343 17.84 12.77 2.66
CA GLY A 343 17.70 11.90 1.51
C GLY A 343 16.28 11.34 1.33
N PRO A 344 15.99 10.84 0.11
CA PRO A 344 14.72 10.25 -0.27
C PRO A 344 14.12 9.31 0.76
N PHE A 345 12.82 9.45 1.01
CA PHE A 345 12.07 8.47 1.76
C PHE A 345 11.77 7.23 0.94
N ALA A 346 11.83 6.06 1.57
CA ALA A 346 11.43 4.79 0.98
C ALA A 346 10.49 4.04 1.92
N GLY A 347 9.39 3.55 1.36
CA GLY A 347 8.31 2.96 2.14
C GLY A 347 7.35 2.13 1.30
N SER A 348 6.17 1.93 1.85
CA SER A 348 5.05 1.24 1.21
C SER A 348 3.75 1.64 1.91
N TYR A 349 2.64 1.40 1.23
CA TYR A 349 1.35 1.23 1.89
C TYR A 349 1.43 0.11 2.95
N ARG A 350 0.77 0.29 4.11
CA ARG A 350 0.79 -0.67 5.24
C ARG A 350 -0.58 -0.78 5.94
N GLY A 351 -1.63 -1.12 5.19
CA GLY A 351 -3.00 -1.17 5.72
C GLY A 351 -3.33 -2.42 6.55
N ALA A 352 -2.89 -3.60 6.12
CA ALA A 352 -3.32 -4.88 6.69
C ALA A 352 -2.17 -5.89 6.85
N PRO A 353 -1.39 -5.83 7.94
CA PRO A 353 -0.40 -6.86 8.22
C PRO A 353 -0.90 -8.29 8.26
N MET A 354 -0.10 -9.19 7.66
CA MET A 354 -0.36 -10.62 7.66
C MET A 354 0.21 -11.26 8.94
N PHE A 355 -0.54 -12.20 9.49
CA PHE A 355 -0.21 -12.93 10.69
C PHE A 355 -0.24 -14.44 10.43
N LYS A 356 0.53 -15.17 11.24
CA LYS A 356 0.57 -16.62 11.34
C LYS A 356 0.21 -17.07 12.75
N GLY A 357 -0.23 -18.31 12.91
CA GLY A 357 -0.76 -18.84 14.17
C GLY A 357 -1.98 -18.08 14.66
N ILE A 358 -2.80 -17.52 13.76
CA ILE A 358 -3.93 -16.65 14.12
C ILE A 358 -4.84 -17.33 15.15
N GLY A 359 -5.18 -16.60 16.22
CA GLY A 359 -6.03 -17.10 17.29
C GLY A 359 -5.34 -17.96 18.34
N THR A 360 -4.04 -18.23 18.17
CA THR A 360 -3.25 -19.03 19.11
C THR A 360 -2.31 -18.14 19.93
N PRO A 361 -1.78 -18.61 21.07
CA PRO A 361 -0.72 -17.89 21.79
C PRO A 361 0.58 -17.67 20.98
N ALA A 362 0.74 -18.38 19.85
CA ALA A 362 1.87 -18.23 18.93
C ALA A 362 1.60 -17.24 17.79
N GLU A 363 0.47 -16.51 17.83
CA GLU A 363 0.12 -15.51 16.82
C GLU A 363 1.24 -14.47 16.67
N SER A 364 1.71 -14.28 15.44
CA SER A 364 2.82 -13.35 15.14
C SER A 364 2.75 -12.84 13.71
N LEU A 365 3.38 -11.68 13.47
CA LEU A 365 3.50 -11.10 12.14
C LEU A 365 4.28 -12.02 11.19
N VAL A 366 3.85 -12.10 9.94
CA VAL A 366 4.65 -12.68 8.86
C VAL A 366 5.55 -11.59 8.29
N GLN A 367 6.85 -11.75 8.50
CA GLN A 367 7.86 -10.75 8.16
C GLN A 367 8.95 -11.36 7.31
N GLY A 368 9.21 -10.72 6.16
CA GLY A 368 10.31 -11.07 5.26
C GLY A 368 10.03 -12.27 4.34
N GLN A 369 10.95 -12.47 3.40
CA GLN A 369 10.79 -13.44 2.31
C GLN A 369 10.71 -14.89 2.78
N GLU A 370 11.51 -15.29 3.77
CA GLU A 370 11.51 -16.67 4.26
C GLU A 370 10.15 -17.05 4.85
N GLN A 371 9.59 -16.19 5.71
CA GLN A 371 8.28 -16.43 6.31
C GLN A 371 7.16 -16.31 5.27
N TRP A 372 7.30 -15.41 4.29
CA TRP A 372 6.39 -15.34 3.15
C TRP A 372 6.44 -16.62 2.30
N ALA A 373 7.64 -17.17 2.05
CA ALA A 373 7.82 -18.37 1.25
C ALA A 373 7.24 -19.61 1.93
N ALA A 374 7.20 -19.64 3.26
CA ALA A 374 6.54 -20.69 4.03
C ALA A 374 5.00 -20.68 3.91
N VAL A 375 4.42 -19.62 3.35
CA VAL A 375 2.95 -19.47 3.21
C VAL A 375 2.46 -19.35 1.76
N GLN A 376 3.31 -19.00 0.80
CA GLN A 376 2.92 -18.86 -0.61
C GLN A 376 2.57 -20.23 -1.24
N GLY A 377 1.39 -20.36 -1.87
CA GLY A 377 0.89 -21.59 -2.51
C GLY A 377 0.95 -21.61 -4.05
N THR A 378 0.71 -22.76 -4.68
CA THR A 378 0.93 -23.03 -6.12
C THR A 378 -0.31 -22.95 -7.04
N VAL A 379 -1.54 -22.82 -6.52
CA VAL A 379 -2.78 -22.82 -7.33
C VAL A 379 -3.32 -21.41 -7.51
N HIS A 380 -3.56 -21.01 -8.76
CA HIS A 380 -4.32 -19.81 -9.12
C HIS A 380 -5.81 -20.00 -8.81
N GLU A 381 -6.30 -19.39 -7.73
CA GLU A 381 -7.70 -18.98 -7.60
C GLU A 381 -7.69 -17.46 -7.42
N GLY A 382 -7.76 -16.76 -8.55
CA GLY A 382 -7.48 -15.33 -8.65
C GLY A 382 -8.44 -14.46 -7.83
N GLN A 383 -7.85 -13.44 -7.21
CA GLN A 383 -8.50 -12.38 -6.43
C GLN A 383 -8.97 -12.87 -5.05
N HIS A 384 -8.59 -12.15 -3.99
CA HIS A 384 -9.00 -12.37 -2.60
C HIS A 384 -8.20 -13.40 -1.77
N PHE A 385 -7.34 -12.87 -0.89
CA PHE A 385 -7.25 -13.25 0.53
C PHE A 385 -7.56 -14.70 0.89
N ASN A 386 -6.77 -15.67 0.43
CA ASN A 386 -6.80 -17.04 0.95
C ASN A 386 -5.41 -17.66 0.78
N HIS A 387 -5.16 -18.81 1.40
CA HIS A 387 -3.89 -19.56 1.39
C HIS A 387 -2.95 -19.30 2.60
N GLY A 388 -3.50 -19.56 3.78
CA GLY A 388 -2.92 -20.59 4.64
C GLY A 388 -4.08 -21.43 5.17
N GLY A 389 -3.83 -22.54 5.85
CA GLY A 389 -4.88 -23.15 6.67
C GLY A 389 -5.44 -22.14 7.71
N PRO A 390 -6.28 -22.57 8.67
CA PRO A 390 -6.84 -21.71 9.73
C PRO A 390 -5.81 -20.94 10.58
N LEU A 391 -4.51 -21.10 10.32
CA LEU A 391 -3.39 -20.48 11.01
C LEU A 391 -2.92 -19.16 10.39
N TYR A 392 -3.42 -18.68 9.25
CA TYR A 392 -2.95 -17.42 8.62
C TYR A 392 -4.08 -16.47 8.24
N GLY A 393 -3.79 -15.18 8.16
CA GLY A 393 -4.76 -14.14 7.80
C GLY A 393 -4.25 -12.72 8.05
N PHE A 394 -5.13 -11.73 7.88
CA PHE A 394 -4.76 -10.32 7.89
C PHE A 394 -5.44 -9.59 9.04
N ASN A 395 -4.65 -8.79 9.76
CA ASN A 395 -5.16 -7.86 10.76
C ASN A 395 -4.93 -6.44 10.23
N TRP A 396 -6.00 -5.66 10.11
CA TRP A 396 -5.91 -4.26 9.71
C TRP A 396 -5.24 -3.42 10.79
N TRP A 397 -4.59 -2.33 10.39
CA TRP A 397 -3.85 -1.45 11.30
C TRP A 397 -4.72 -0.96 12.48
N GLU A 398 -6.02 -0.73 12.27
CA GLU A 398 -6.99 -0.38 13.34
C GLU A 398 -7.30 -1.47 14.35
N SER A 399 -6.93 -2.71 14.06
CA SER A 399 -7.14 -3.86 14.94
C SER A 399 -5.87 -4.27 15.68
N LEU A 400 -4.74 -3.62 15.41
CA LEU A 400 -3.47 -3.98 16.02
C LEU A 400 -3.38 -3.42 17.42
N THR A 401 -2.89 -4.27 18.32
CA THR A 401 -2.45 -3.85 19.65
C THR A 401 -1.21 -2.98 19.54
N GLU A 402 -0.97 -2.17 20.56
CA GLU A 402 0.18 -1.27 20.65
C GLU A 402 1.50 -2.04 20.57
N LYS A 403 1.55 -3.27 21.11
CA LYS A 403 2.71 -4.16 21.04
C LYS A 403 2.95 -4.69 19.62
N GLU A 404 1.89 -5.05 18.90
CA GLU A 404 2.00 -5.52 17.51
C GLU A 404 2.46 -4.39 16.59
N LEU A 405 1.92 -3.18 16.77
CA LEU A 405 2.39 -1.98 16.08
C LEU A 405 3.88 -1.73 16.34
N ASP A 406 4.29 -1.72 17.60
CA ASP A 406 5.70 -1.48 17.95
C ASP A 406 6.62 -2.53 17.32
N SER A 407 6.22 -3.81 17.37
CA SER A 407 6.97 -4.91 16.73
C SER A 407 7.03 -4.79 15.20
N ASP A 408 5.96 -4.34 14.54
CA ASP A 408 5.93 -4.17 13.10
C ASP A 408 6.86 -3.01 12.69
N TYR A 409 6.71 -1.84 13.32
CA TYR A 409 7.50 -0.66 13.00
C TYR A 409 8.99 -0.84 13.33
N ALA A 410 9.32 -1.54 14.42
CA ALA A 410 10.69 -1.93 14.73
C ALA A 410 11.32 -2.79 13.63
N TYR A 411 10.54 -3.71 13.05
CA TYR A 411 11.00 -4.53 11.94
C TYR A 411 11.16 -3.72 10.64
N LEU A 412 10.19 -2.89 10.29
CA LEU A 412 10.26 -2.02 9.11
C LEU A 412 11.48 -1.08 9.15
N ALA A 413 11.79 -0.51 10.33
CA ALA A 413 13.00 0.28 10.55
C ALA A 413 14.28 -0.49 10.23
N ARG A 414 14.40 -1.75 10.70
CA ARG A 414 15.54 -2.62 10.38
C ARG A 414 15.64 -2.94 8.89
N CYS A 415 14.51 -3.00 8.19
CA CYS A 415 14.46 -3.16 6.75
C CYS A 415 14.83 -1.89 5.96
N GLY A 416 15.15 -0.77 6.64
CA GLY A 416 15.55 0.49 6.00
C GLY A 416 14.39 1.38 5.56
N TRP A 417 13.18 1.13 6.06
CA TRP A 417 12.03 2.00 5.79
C TRP A 417 12.18 3.33 6.53
N SER A 418 11.66 4.38 5.90
CA SER A 418 11.60 5.72 6.51
C SER A 418 10.19 6.30 6.51
N VAL A 419 9.28 5.76 5.71
CA VAL A 419 7.91 6.22 5.61
C VAL A 419 6.95 5.05 5.47
N VAL A 420 5.77 5.19 6.04
CA VAL A 420 4.61 4.33 5.82
C VAL A 420 3.50 5.18 5.21
N HIS A 421 2.80 4.65 4.23
CA HIS A 421 1.56 5.27 3.74
C HIS A 421 0.36 4.54 4.35
N LEU A 422 -0.54 5.29 4.98
CA LEU A 422 -1.84 4.80 5.39
C LEU A 422 -2.95 5.56 4.68
N CYS A 423 -3.97 4.83 4.26
CA CYS A 423 -5.24 5.39 3.86
C CYS A 423 -6.22 5.20 5.01
N GLN A 424 -6.97 6.25 5.33
CA GLN A 424 -8.04 6.13 6.30
C GLN A 424 -9.21 5.27 5.79
N GLY A 425 -9.28 4.97 4.49
CA GLY A 425 -10.31 4.13 3.89
C GLY A 425 -9.77 3.14 2.87
N TRP A 426 -10.56 2.10 2.59
CA TRP A 426 -10.38 1.22 1.43
C TRP A 426 -11.76 0.88 0.87
N TRP A 427 -12.05 1.43 -0.29
CA TRP A 427 -13.25 1.21 -1.12
C TRP A 427 -14.66 1.49 -0.54
N LEU A 428 -14.98 1.00 0.67
CA LEU A 428 -16.33 0.98 1.25
C LEU A 428 -16.46 1.75 2.58
N TRP A 429 -15.37 2.03 3.29
CA TRP A 429 -15.41 2.68 4.60
C TRP A 429 -14.25 3.65 4.86
N GLU A 430 -14.46 4.55 5.81
CA GLU A 430 -13.52 5.47 6.47
C GLU A 430 -13.29 5.05 7.93
N ARG A 431 -12.05 5.17 8.40
CA ARG A 431 -11.59 4.78 9.74
C ARG A 431 -11.50 5.95 10.72
N LEU A 432 -11.33 7.16 10.19
CA LEU A 432 -11.17 8.39 10.99
C LEU A 432 -12.40 9.29 10.92
N ASP A 433 -13.20 9.22 9.86
CA ASP A 433 -14.43 9.97 9.71
C ASP A 433 -15.65 9.15 10.18
N ALA A 434 -16.38 9.69 11.15
CA ALA A 434 -17.61 9.16 11.73
C ALA A 434 -18.82 10.04 11.36
N GLY A 435 -18.94 10.43 10.08
CA GLY A 435 -20.06 11.23 9.61
C GLY A 435 -19.89 12.72 9.89
N GLY A 436 -18.69 13.25 9.63
CA GLY A 436 -18.31 14.64 9.90
C GLY A 436 -17.76 14.88 11.30
N ARG A 437 -17.44 13.81 12.04
CA ARG A 437 -16.79 13.88 13.36
C ARG A 437 -15.65 12.89 13.39
N ILE A 438 -14.61 13.15 14.17
CA ILE A 438 -13.53 12.17 14.31
C ILE A 438 -14.01 10.92 15.05
N ALA A 439 -13.71 9.75 14.49
CA ALA A 439 -13.95 8.47 15.13
C ALA A 439 -12.99 8.29 16.33
N PRO A 440 -13.46 8.22 17.58
CA PRO A 440 -12.56 8.13 18.74
C PRO A 440 -11.63 6.90 18.76
N HIS A 441 -12.08 5.70 18.36
CA HIS A 441 -11.21 4.53 18.21
C HIS A 441 -10.12 4.76 17.16
N GLY A 442 -10.48 5.34 16.01
CA GLY A 442 -9.53 5.69 14.96
C GLY A 442 -8.50 6.73 15.41
N ALA A 443 -8.91 7.71 16.20
CA ALA A 443 -8.00 8.70 16.80
C ALA A 443 -7.00 8.05 17.78
N GLU A 444 -7.46 7.19 18.68
CA GLU A 444 -6.57 6.45 19.59
C GLU A 444 -5.60 5.53 18.84
N GLN A 445 -6.09 4.85 17.81
CA GLN A 445 -5.24 4.01 16.98
C GLN A 445 -4.19 4.84 16.24
N LEU A 446 -4.58 5.95 15.60
CA LEU A 446 -3.65 6.78 14.84
C LEU A 446 -2.56 7.35 15.77
N ALA A 447 -2.92 7.78 16.98
CA ALA A 447 -1.95 8.21 17.98
C ALA A 447 -0.96 7.09 18.36
N ALA A 448 -1.42 5.84 18.47
CA ALA A 448 -0.56 4.68 18.71
C ALA A 448 0.35 4.36 17.51
N VAL A 449 -0.17 4.49 16.28
CA VAL A 449 0.60 4.34 15.05
C VAL A 449 1.72 5.37 14.97
N THR A 450 1.40 6.66 15.14
CA THR A 450 2.41 7.72 15.05
C THR A 450 3.42 7.62 16.19
N ALA A 451 3.02 7.16 17.38
CA ALA A 451 3.95 6.83 18.46
C ALA A 451 4.95 5.73 18.07
N ALA A 452 4.46 4.61 17.53
CA ALA A 452 5.34 3.55 17.03
C ALA A 452 6.27 4.07 15.92
N ALA A 453 5.75 4.88 14.99
CA ALA A 453 6.55 5.51 13.94
C ALA A 453 7.71 6.35 14.52
N ARG A 454 7.42 7.25 15.46
CA ARG A 454 8.42 8.10 16.12
C ARG A 454 9.48 7.29 16.87
N ARG A 455 9.08 6.26 17.65
CA ARG A 455 10.04 5.41 18.40
C ARG A 455 11.08 4.76 17.49
N HIS A 456 10.68 4.42 16.27
CA HIS A 456 11.52 3.66 15.33
C HIS A 456 12.11 4.52 14.20
N GLY A 457 11.89 5.84 14.22
CA GLY A 457 12.43 6.77 13.22
C GLY A 457 11.77 6.67 11.84
N LEU A 458 10.49 6.28 11.80
CA LEU A 458 9.64 6.29 10.61
C LEU A 458 8.68 7.48 10.66
N HIS A 459 8.21 7.89 9.49
CA HIS A 459 7.15 8.87 9.33
C HIS A 459 5.91 8.25 8.68
N LEU A 460 4.78 8.89 8.88
CA LEU A 460 3.49 8.52 8.32
C LEU A 460 3.06 9.54 7.26
N HIS A 461 2.82 9.06 6.05
CA HIS A 461 2.00 9.74 5.05
C HIS A 461 0.55 9.28 5.21
N LEU A 462 -0.40 10.21 5.32
CA LEU A 462 -1.80 9.89 5.61
C LEU A 462 -2.75 10.52 4.60
N ALA A 463 -3.59 9.71 3.97
CA ALA A 463 -4.75 10.23 3.26
C ALA A 463 -5.90 10.57 4.23
N LEU A 464 -6.49 11.76 4.08
CA LEU A 464 -7.59 12.29 4.92
C LEU A 464 -9.00 11.87 4.44
N SER A 465 -9.10 11.12 3.35
CA SER A 465 -10.27 10.35 2.86
C SER A 465 -9.83 9.31 1.85
N HIS A 466 -10.74 8.50 1.30
CA HIS A 466 -10.42 7.56 0.23
C HIS A 466 -11.53 7.53 -0.84
N TYR A 467 -11.19 7.94 -2.07
CA TYR A 467 -12.16 8.22 -3.14
C TYR A 467 -13.25 9.26 -2.77
N PRO A 468 -14.06 9.71 -3.74
CA PRO A 468 -15.30 10.39 -3.41
C PRO A 468 -16.19 9.51 -2.53
N LEU A 469 -16.66 10.06 -1.41
CA LEU A 469 -17.54 9.35 -0.48
C LEU A 469 -18.81 8.85 -1.18
N GLY A 470 -19.03 7.54 -1.11
CA GLY A 470 -20.16 6.86 -1.75
C GLY A 470 -19.95 6.50 -3.22
N LYS A 471 -18.70 6.50 -3.74
CA LYS A 471 -18.40 6.04 -5.10
C LYS A 471 -18.81 4.58 -5.31
N GLN A 472 -18.63 3.72 -4.30
CA GLN A 472 -18.93 2.28 -4.37
C GLN A 472 -19.69 1.70 -3.15
N SER A 473 -19.72 2.40 -2.01
CA SER A 473 -20.64 2.12 -0.89
C SER A 473 -21.81 3.11 -0.86
N ALA A 474 -22.87 2.80 -0.12
CA ALA A 474 -23.82 3.84 0.27
C ALA A 474 -23.09 4.87 1.17
N PRO A 475 -23.30 6.19 1.00
CA PRO A 475 -22.79 7.17 1.96
C PRO A 475 -23.23 6.81 3.38
N TYR A 476 -22.43 7.18 4.38
CA TYR A 476 -22.78 6.88 5.78
C TYR A 476 -24.21 7.31 6.08
N ALA A 477 -24.89 6.53 6.93
CA ALA A 477 -26.26 6.80 7.28
C ALA A 477 -26.40 8.20 7.88
N GLN A 478 -25.39 8.67 8.62
CA GLN A 478 -25.29 10.04 9.14
C GLN A 478 -25.27 11.09 8.03
N TYR A 479 -24.47 10.89 6.99
CA TYR A 479 -24.43 11.80 5.84
C TYR A 479 -25.80 11.82 5.15
N LEU A 480 -26.39 10.65 4.90
CA LEU A 480 -27.71 10.54 4.28
C LEU A 480 -28.83 11.15 5.15
N GLU A 481 -28.81 10.91 6.46
CA GLU A 481 -29.75 11.48 7.44
C GLU A 481 -29.61 13.00 7.53
N ALA A 482 -28.41 13.54 7.32
CA ALA A 482 -28.16 14.97 7.21
C ALA A 482 -28.60 15.58 5.85
N GLY A 483 -29.04 14.74 4.91
CA GLY A 483 -29.51 15.13 3.59
C GLY A 483 -28.39 15.34 2.57
N TYR A 484 -27.25 14.65 2.72
CA TYR A 484 -26.20 14.60 1.71
C TYR A 484 -26.68 13.91 0.43
N GLU A 485 -26.38 14.51 -0.71
CA GLU A 485 -26.56 13.89 -2.03
C GLU A 485 -25.21 13.71 -2.72
N ARG A 486 -25.06 12.69 -3.58
CA ARG A 486 -23.80 12.40 -4.29
C ARG A 486 -23.25 13.60 -5.08
N GLY A 487 -24.12 14.48 -5.57
CA GLY A 487 -23.74 15.71 -6.29
C GLY A 487 -23.14 16.81 -5.42
N ASP A 488 -23.23 16.70 -4.09
CA ASP A 488 -22.69 17.69 -3.14
C ASP A 488 -21.16 17.66 -3.07
N TYR A 489 -20.53 16.54 -3.44
CA TYR A 489 -19.07 16.40 -3.46
C TYR A 489 -18.38 17.45 -4.34
N GLY A 490 -19.06 17.89 -5.42
CA GLY A 490 -18.59 18.95 -6.32
C GLY A 490 -18.94 20.38 -5.90
N LYS A 491 -19.61 20.59 -4.76
CA LYS A 491 -20.15 21.88 -4.31
C LYS A 491 -19.54 22.28 -2.96
N PRO A 492 -18.50 23.16 -2.93
CA PRO A 492 -17.77 23.51 -1.70
C PRO A 492 -18.59 24.14 -0.57
N ASP A 493 -19.78 24.65 -0.88
CA ASP A 493 -20.76 25.26 0.02
C ASP A 493 -21.86 24.29 0.49
N SER A 494 -21.80 23.02 0.06
CA SER A 494 -22.77 22.00 0.46
C SER A 494 -22.63 21.58 1.93
N LYS A 495 -23.70 20.96 2.45
CA LYS A 495 -23.71 20.36 3.80
C LYS A 495 -22.62 19.30 3.98
N PHE A 496 -22.25 18.61 2.90
CA PHE A 496 -21.14 17.66 2.90
C PHE A 496 -19.83 18.32 3.35
N TYR A 497 -19.46 19.45 2.75
CA TYR A 497 -18.22 20.14 3.09
C TYR A 497 -18.26 20.68 4.52
N ALA A 498 -19.41 21.15 5.00
CA ALA A 498 -19.55 21.59 6.38
C ALA A 498 -19.25 20.43 7.36
N MET A 499 -19.88 19.28 7.16
CA MET A 499 -19.63 18.07 7.96
C MET A 499 -18.18 17.59 7.84
N PHE A 500 -17.63 17.52 6.62
CA PHE A 500 -16.25 17.09 6.43
C PHE A 500 -15.25 18.05 7.08
N LYS A 501 -15.51 19.37 7.08
CA LYS A 501 -14.70 20.37 7.79
C LYS A 501 -14.78 20.22 9.31
N ASP A 502 -15.91 19.81 9.88
CA ASP A 502 -16.00 19.47 11.31
C ASP A 502 -15.05 18.30 11.65
N TYR A 503 -15.03 17.26 10.80
CA TYR A 503 -14.06 16.17 10.92
C TYR A 503 -12.61 16.67 10.85
N LEU A 504 -12.26 17.45 9.83
CA LEU A 504 -10.92 18.00 9.66
C LEU A 504 -10.52 18.92 10.83
N SER A 505 -11.49 19.64 11.42
CA SER A 505 -11.27 20.48 12.60
C SER A 505 -10.86 19.64 13.80
N HIS A 506 -11.57 18.54 14.06
CA HIS A 506 -11.20 17.59 15.10
C HIS A 506 -9.81 16.98 14.81
N PHE A 507 -9.57 16.54 13.58
CA PHE A 507 -8.30 15.93 13.18
C PHE A 507 -7.10 16.86 13.44
N THR A 508 -7.17 18.09 12.91
CA THR A 508 -6.09 19.10 13.08
C THR A 508 -5.92 19.52 14.54
N THR A 509 -7.00 19.51 15.35
CA THR A 509 -6.91 19.76 16.79
C THR A 509 -6.07 18.71 17.52
N LEU A 510 -6.20 17.43 17.14
CA LEU A 510 -5.49 16.32 17.77
C LEU A 510 -4.06 16.15 17.24
N PHE A 511 -3.83 16.32 15.94
CA PHE A 511 -2.61 15.83 15.27
C PHE A 511 -1.70 16.90 14.64
N ARG A 512 -2.07 18.18 14.59
CA ARG A 512 -1.22 19.22 13.95
C ARG A 512 0.18 19.39 14.52
N ASP A 513 0.41 18.90 15.74
CA ASP A 513 1.67 18.99 16.46
C ASP A 513 2.46 17.64 16.39
N ASP A 514 2.00 16.66 15.60
CA ASP A 514 2.55 15.30 15.54
C ASP A 514 3.67 15.12 14.51
N THR A 515 4.93 15.15 14.94
CA THR A 515 6.11 14.96 14.05
C THR A 515 6.26 13.54 13.49
N GLY A 516 5.45 12.59 13.95
CA GLY A 516 5.35 11.26 13.35
C GLY A 516 4.64 11.28 12.00
N ILE A 517 3.90 12.34 11.67
CA ILE A 517 3.27 12.54 10.38
C ILE A 517 4.22 13.37 9.49
N SER A 518 4.48 12.91 8.26
CA SER A 518 5.25 13.68 7.27
C SER A 518 4.37 14.57 6.40
N GLY A 519 3.14 14.16 6.12
CA GLY A 519 2.23 14.92 5.28
C GLY A 519 0.88 14.24 5.05
N PHE A 520 0.02 15.00 4.36
CA PHE A 520 -1.35 14.63 4.08
C PHE A 520 -1.66 14.62 2.58
N THR A 521 -2.61 13.81 2.17
CA THR A 521 -3.37 13.99 0.93
C THR A 521 -4.86 14.13 1.23
N ALA A 522 -5.61 14.74 0.31
CA ALA A 522 -7.03 14.96 0.53
C ALA A 522 -7.81 13.63 0.45
N ALA A 523 -7.56 12.83 -0.58
CA ALA A 523 -8.18 11.53 -0.81
C ALA A 523 -7.19 10.51 -1.39
N GLY A 524 -6.92 9.44 -0.62
CA GLY A 524 -6.03 8.34 -0.97
C GLY A 524 -6.47 7.68 -2.27
N GLU A 525 -5.58 7.61 -3.27
CA GLU A 525 -5.84 7.25 -4.68
C GLU A 525 -6.88 8.08 -5.44
N GLY A 526 -7.78 8.75 -4.74
CA GLY A 526 -8.99 9.34 -5.27
C GLY A 526 -8.90 10.81 -5.58
N ASP A 527 -7.81 11.49 -5.23
CA ASP A 527 -7.59 12.92 -5.52
C ASP A 527 -8.05 13.30 -6.94
N PRO A 528 -7.63 12.61 -8.03
CA PRO A 528 -8.07 12.93 -9.40
C PRO A 528 -9.59 12.81 -9.62
N ASP A 529 -10.20 11.80 -9.01
CA ASP A 529 -11.64 11.56 -9.09
C ASP A 529 -12.43 12.59 -8.26
N CYS A 530 -11.83 13.12 -7.21
CA CYS A 530 -12.39 14.18 -6.36
C CYS A 530 -12.36 15.54 -7.06
N GLY A 531 -11.32 15.76 -7.87
CA GLY A 531 -11.11 16.99 -8.62
C GLY A 531 -10.59 18.16 -7.77
N PRO A 532 -10.14 19.24 -8.44
CA PRO A 532 -9.47 20.37 -7.78
C PRO A 532 -10.33 21.11 -6.77
N ALA A 533 -11.66 21.15 -6.95
CA ALA A 533 -12.55 21.87 -6.03
C ALA A 533 -12.50 21.30 -4.60
N PHE A 534 -12.61 19.96 -4.48
CA PHE A 534 -12.51 19.28 -3.20
C PHE A 534 -11.10 19.38 -2.64
N VAL A 535 -10.09 19.01 -3.44
CA VAL A 535 -8.71 18.93 -2.99
C VAL A 535 -8.20 20.30 -2.51
N ASN A 536 -8.52 21.39 -3.23
CA ASN A 536 -8.13 22.74 -2.82
C ASN A 536 -8.84 23.19 -1.55
N ALA A 537 -10.12 22.84 -1.38
CA ALA A 537 -10.87 23.20 -0.18
C ALA A 537 -10.36 22.48 1.08
N VAL A 538 -9.99 21.19 0.95
CA VAL A 538 -9.36 20.43 2.04
C VAL A 538 -7.98 21.01 2.35
N HIS A 539 -7.16 21.25 1.31
CA HIS A 539 -5.86 21.91 1.45
C HIS A 539 -5.96 23.23 2.22
N ASP A 540 -6.82 24.16 1.76
CA ASP A 540 -6.97 25.47 2.38
C ASP A 540 -7.41 25.37 3.85
N PHE A 541 -8.35 24.46 4.12
CA PHE A 541 -8.86 24.26 5.47
C PHE A 541 -7.77 23.71 6.41
N VAL A 542 -7.05 22.68 5.98
CA VAL A 542 -5.97 22.07 6.77
C VAL A 542 -4.82 23.07 6.94
N ALA A 543 -4.34 23.71 5.88
CA ALA A 543 -3.25 24.68 5.96
C ALA A 543 -3.54 25.86 6.89
N SER A 544 -4.82 26.27 7.02
CA SER A 544 -5.22 27.32 7.96
C SER A 544 -5.10 26.94 9.44
N ARG A 545 -5.04 25.64 9.76
CA ARG A 545 -5.05 25.09 11.13
C ARG A 545 -3.79 24.32 11.47
N ASP A 546 -3.13 23.78 10.45
CA ASP A 546 -1.94 22.97 10.51
C ASP A 546 -0.90 23.53 9.52
N PRO A 547 -0.02 24.43 9.98
CA PRO A 547 1.04 24.99 9.16
C PRO A 547 2.30 24.10 9.15
N ASN A 548 2.30 22.96 9.84
CA ASN A 548 3.52 22.20 10.12
C ASN A 548 3.76 21.06 9.12
N HIS A 549 2.69 20.41 8.65
CA HIS A 549 2.78 19.24 7.78
C HIS A 549 2.73 19.60 6.30
N LEU A 550 3.38 18.77 5.47
CA LEU A 550 3.26 18.88 4.02
C LEU A 550 1.85 18.51 3.57
N PHE A 551 1.30 19.26 2.62
CA PHE A 551 0.09 18.87 1.90
C PHE A 551 0.44 18.49 0.46
N LEU A 552 0.15 17.24 0.15
CA LEU A 552 0.58 16.52 -1.04
C LEU A 552 -0.65 16.19 -1.91
N CYS A 553 -0.42 15.74 -3.14
CA CYS A 553 -1.43 15.17 -4.01
C CYS A 553 -1.05 13.73 -4.38
N GLU A 554 -1.99 12.80 -4.21
CA GLU A 554 -1.81 11.37 -4.52
C GLU A 554 -1.41 11.13 -6.00
N PRO A 555 -0.84 9.97 -6.32
CA PRO A 555 -0.15 9.78 -7.58
C PRO A 555 -1.13 9.49 -8.70
N HIS A 556 -0.86 10.16 -9.82
CA HIS A 556 -1.64 10.06 -11.03
C HIS A 556 -1.22 8.83 -11.85
N HIS A 557 -2.04 8.47 -12.84
CA HIS A 557 -1.64 7.56 -13.92
C HIS A 557 -0.29 8.00 -14.53
N GLY A 558 0.31 7.15 -15.37
CA GLY A 558 1.62 7.43 -15.98
C GLY A 558 1.77 8.81 -16.58
N MET A 559 3.00 9.34 -16.55
CA MET A 559 3.27 10.65 -17.15
C MET A 559 3.05 10.57 -18.66
N ARG A 560 1.89 11.07 -19.07
CA ARG A 560 1.43 11.26 -20.46
C ARG A 560 1.33 12.73 -20.84
N GLN A 561 1.55 13.61 -19.88
CA GLN A 561 1.35 15.05 -19.95
C GLN A 561 2.50 15.75 -19.23
N ASP A 562 2.54 17.08 -19.38
CA ASP A 562 3.39 17.96 -18.59
C ASP A 562 3.28 17.62 -17.09
N PRO A 563 4.39 17.32 -16.40
CA PRO A 563 4.40 17.03 -14.96
C PRO A 563 3.84 18.17 -14.09
N ASN A 564 3.76 19.40 -14.62
CA ASN A 564 3.13 20.55 -13.95
C ASN A 564 1.63 20.71 -14.27
N TYR A 565 1.01 19.78 -15.01
CA TYR A 565 -0.41 19.87 -15.40
C TYR A 565 -1.34 20.18 -14.22
N TYR A 566 -1.20 19.46 -13.11
CA TYR A 566 -2.08 19.63 -11.94
C TYR A 566 -1.85 20.95 -11.20
N ARG A 567 -0.62 21.48 -11.20
CA ARG A 567 -0.31 22.78 -10.57
C ARG A 567 -1.03 23.97 -11.22
N LYS A 568 -1.58 23.80 -12.42
CA LYS A 568 -2.36 24.86 -13.09
C LYS A 568 -3.67 25.17 -12.36
N THR A 569 -4.28 24.18 -11.71
CA THR A 569 -5.60 24.33 -11.06
C THR A 569 -5.65 23.80 -9.63
N TRP A 570 -4.60 23.12 -9.18
CA TRP A 570 -4.49 22.49 -7.87
C TRP A 570 -3.50 23.25 -7.01
N LYS A 571 -3.86 23.47 -5.74
CA LYS A 571 -3.07 24.16 -4.73
C LYS A 571 -2.00 23.29 -4.05
N PRO A 572 -2.23 21.99 -3.77
CA PRO A 572 -1.18 21.15 -3.19
C PRO A 572 0.12 21.25 -3.99
N LEU A 573 1.20 21.47 -3.26
CA LEU A 573 2.49 21.85 -3.83
C LEU A 573 3.06 20.75 -4.74
N LEU A 574 2.85 19.49 -4.35
CA LEU A 574 3.57 18.36 -4.89
C LEU A 574 2.57 17.33 -5.46
N GLY A 575 2.83 16.81 -6.67
CA GLY A 575 2.00 15.78 -7.33
C GLY A 575 2.64 14.38 -7.29
N GLY A 576 1.87 13.31 -7.25
CA GLY A 576 2.43 11.96 -7.30
C GLY A 576 2.44 11.37 -8.72
N MET A 577 3.26 10.34 -8.95
CA MET A 577 3.29 9.51 -10.16
C MET A 577 3.19 8.03 -9.80
N ARG A 578 2.35 7.25 -10.50
CA ARG A 578 2.35 5.78 -10.43
C ARG A 578 3.39 5.21 -11.40
N THR A 579 3.96 4.05 -11.11
CA THR A 579 4.91 3.36 -12.02
C THR A 579 4.45 1.95 -12.44
N TYR A 580 3.24 1.50 -12.08
CA TYR A 580 2.76 0.14 -12.36
C TYR A 580 2.74 -0.23 -13.84
N PHE A 581 2.39 0.72 -14.70
CA PHE A 581 2.29 0.47 -16.14
C PHE A 581 3.65 0.22 -16.79
N VAL A 582 4.76 0.70 -16.19
CA VAL A 582 6.12 0.39 -16.68
C VAL A 582 6.69 -0.89 -16.10
N ASP A 583 5.96 -1.62 -15.25
CA ASP A 583 6.48 -2.86 -14.66
C ASP A 583 6.77 -3.96 -15.71
N ARG A 584 6.05 -3.96 -16.84
CA ARG A 584 6.33 -4.86 -17.97
C ARG A 584 7.30 -4.27 -19.01
N GLN A 585 7.73 -3.03 -18.84
CA GLN A 585 8.65 -2.36 -19.76
C GLN A 585 10.11 -2.62 -19.38
N PRO A 586 11.09 -2.36 -20.25
CA PRO A 586 12.51 -2.37 -19.85
C PRO A 586 12.77 -1.41 -18.68
N ILE A 587 13.77 -1.71 -17.85
CA ILE A 587 14.18 -0.88 -16.70
C ILE A 587 14.48 0.58 -17.08
N GLU A 588 14.97 0.81 -18.30
CA GLU A 588 15.16 2.15 -18.86
C GLU A 588 13.86 2.98 -18.85
N ALA A 589 12.69 2.34 -18.92
CA ALA A 589 11.42 3.05 -18.79
C ALA A 589 11.24 3.64 -17.39
N VAL A 590 11.67 2.95 -16.34
CA VAL A 590 11.61 3.45 -14.96
C VAL A 590 12.51 4.68 -14.79
N ALA A 591 13.75 4.62 -15.27
CA ALA A 591 14.68 5.75 -15.22
C ALA A 591 14.14 6.97 -16.00
N ALA A 592 13.62 6.75 -17.22
CA ALA A 592 13.00 7.81 -18.01
C ALA A 592 11.82 8.47 -17.26
N GLN A 593 10.98 7.69 -16.57
CA GLN A 593 9.88 8.23 -15.77
C GLN A 593 10.40 9.05 -14.58
N PHE A 594 11.38 8.58 -13.81
CA PHE A 594 11.94 9.38 -12.72
C PHE A 594 12.61 10.68 -13.20
N ARG A 595 13.22 10.69 -14.39
CA ARG A 595 13.79 11.91 -14.98
C ARG A 595 12.73 12.91 -15.42
N LEU A 596 11.63 12.42 -15.98
CA LEU A 596 10.46 13.24 -16.28
C LEU A 596 9.84 13.80 -14.98
N ALA A 597 9.83 13.03 -13.89
CA ALA A 597 9.26 13.45 -12.60
C ALA A 597 10.02 14.65 -12.03
N ALA A 598 11.33 14.70 -12.28
CA ALA A 598 12.20 15.81 -11.89
C ALA A 598 11.92 17.14 -12.64
N LEU A 599 11.11 17.14 -13.71
CA LEU A 599 10.65 18.39 -14.35
C LEU A 599 9.66 19.14 -13.47
N GLY A 600 8.74 18.41 -12.85
CA GLY A 600 7.76 18.97 -11.92
C GLY A 600 8.29 19.02 -10.50
N HIS A 601 7.36 19.15 -9.55
CA HIS A 601 7.62 18.79 -8.16
C HIS A 601 6.83 17.52 -7.85
N VAL A 602 7.20 16.48 -8.59
CA VAL A 602 6.64 15.15 -8.41
C VAL A 602 7.45 14.46 -7.33
N PHE A 603 6.79 14.05 -6.26
CA PHE A 603 7.46 13.63 -5.02
C PHE A 603 7.30 12.14 -4.77
N MET A 604 6.20 11.53 -5.22
CA MET A 604 5.86 10.14 -4.91
C MET A 604 5.91 9.29 -6.16
N ALA A 605 6.85 8.36 -6.21
CA ALA A 605 6.82 7.28 -7.18
C ALA A 605 6.22 6.05 -6.49
N GLU A 606 4.95 5.79 -6.78
CA GLU A 606 4.25 4.63 -6.26
C GLU A 606 4.53 3.42 -7.18
N GLY A 607 5.16 2.40 -6.60
CA GLY A 607 5.84 1.28 -7.23
C GLY A 607 5.02 -0.01 -7.31
N ILE A 608 5.14 -0.67 -8.46
CA ILE A 608 4.75 -2.03 -8.85
C ILE A 608 3.55 -2.69 -8.11
N PHE A 609 2.38 -2.70 -8.76
CA PHE A 609 1.17 -3.42 -8.34
C PHE A 609 1.22 -4.95 -8.57
N TRP A 610 2.33 -5.48 -9.09
CA TRP A 610 2.45 -6.88 -9.54
C TRP A 610 2.39 -7.89 -8.39
N GLY A 611 2.77 -7.49 -7.17
CA GLY A 611 2.62 -8.31 -5.95
C GLY A 611 1.20 -8.83 -5.76
N TYR A 612 0.21 -8.05 -6.20
CA TYR A 612 -1.22 -8.32 -6.02
C TYR A 612 -1.81 -9.26 -7.08
N SER A 613 -1.22 -9.37 -8.28
CA SER A 613 -1.77 -10.19 -9.38
C SER A 613 -0.85 -11.29 -9.93
N GLY A 614 0.45 -11.29 -9.58
CA GLY A 614 1.41 -12.34 -9.97
C GLY A 614 2.58 -12.55 -9.01
N GLY A 615 2.71 -11.73 -7.95
CA GLY A 615 3.77 -11.80 -6.94
C GLY A 615 4.05 -13.20 -6.37
N PRO A 616 3.03 -14.00 -6.01
CA PRO A 616 3.24 -15.35 -5.46
C PRO A 616 3.96 -16.31 -6.41
N THR A 617 3.86 -16.12 -7.74
CA THR A 617 4.46 -17.01 -8.73
C THR A 617 5.75 -16.47 -9.34
N GLN A 618 6.11 -15.19 -9.12
CA GLN A 618 7.36 -14.59 -9.62
C GLN A 618 8.05 -13.69 -8.57
N THR A 619 8.13 -14.15 -7.32
CA THR A 619 8.74 -13.45 -6.18
C THR A 619 10.11 -12.83 -6.51
N ASP A 620 11.01 -13.58 -7.16
CA ASP A 620 12.36 -13.08 -7.45
C ASP A 620 12.37 -11.96 -8.50
N ARG A 621 11.55 -12.10 -9.55
CA ARG A 621 11.35 -11.04 -10.54
C ARG A 621 10.82 -9.79 -9.84
N TYR A 622 9.84 -9.95 -8.96
CA TYR A 622 9.27 -8.82 -8.26
C TYR A 622 10.29 -8.09 -7.38
N ARG A 623 11.11 -8.84 -6.62
CA ARG A 623 12.24 -8.28 -5.86
C ARG A 623 13.25 -7.56 -6.74
N GLU A 624 13.53 -8.06 -7.94
CA GLU A 624 14.36 -7.36 -8.93
C GLU A 624 13.76 -6.01 -9.32
N ARG A 625 12.47 -5.96 -9.65
CA ARG A 625 11.79 -4.74 -10.09
C ARG A 625 11.65 -3.70 -8.97
N VAL A 626 11.43 -4.14 -7.73
CA VAL A 626 11.40 -3.25 -6.57
C VAL A 626 12.78 -2.63 -6.31
N ARG A 627 13.87 -3.41 -6.41
CA ARG A 627 15.24 -2.86 -6.34
C ARG A 627 15.47 -1.83 -7.44
N GLU A 628 15.18 -2.22 -8.67
CA GLU A 628 15.29 -1.35 -9.83
C GLU A 628 14.59 -0.01 -9.63
N THR A 629 13.39 0.00 -9.04
CA THR A 629 12.63 1.22 -8.76
C THR A 629 13.27 2.06 -7.65
N PHE A 630 13.57 1.46 -6.49
CA PHE A 630 14.14 2.19 -5.36
C PHE A 630 15.53 2.73 -5.60
N TYR A 631 16.42 1.95 -6.21
CA TYR A 631 17.80 2.37 -6.42
C TYR A 631 17.94 3.32 -7.61
N THR A 632 17.05 3.24 -8.61
CA THR A 632 16.92 4.30 -9.63
C THR A 632 16.39 5.59 -9.01
N GLY A 633 15.32 5.53 -8.22
CA GLY A 633 14.77 6.70 -7.53
C GLY A 633 15.75 7.33 -6.53
N LEU A 634 16.57 6.52 -5.84
CA LEU A 634 17.65 7.02 -4.99
C LEU A 634 18.74 7.73 -5.80
N ALA A 635 19.20 7.13 -6.91
CA ALA A 635 20.19 7.72 -7.79
C ALA A 635 19.68 9.00 -8.47
N LEU A 636 18.37 9.10 -8.73
CA LEU A 636 17.74 10.30 -9.31
C LEU A 636 17.15 11.24 -8.25
N ARG A 637 17.34 10.92 -6.96
CA ARG A 637 16.98 11.73 -5.79
C ARG A 637 15.48 12.05 -5.70
N ASN A 638 14.63 11.10 -6.07
CA ASN A 638 13.18 11.26 -5.98
C ASN A 638 12.74 11.34 -4.49
N PRO A 639 12.05 12.40 -4.03
CA PRO A 639 11.83 12.66 -2.60
C PRO A 639 11.16 11.53 -1.81
N ILE A 640 10.16 10.86 -2.37
CA ILE A 640 9.40 9.79 -1.74
C ILE A 640 9.20 8.63 -2.74
N MET A 641 9.62 7.44 -2.36
CA MET A 641 9.40 6.22 -3.14
C MET A 641 8.55 5.27 -2.29
N MET A 642 7.41 4.86 -2.82
CA MET A 642 6.48 3.98 -2.11
C MET A 642 6.14 2.78 -2.98
N THR A 643 5.64 1.72 -2.37
CA THR A 643 5.07 0.56 -3.06
C THR A 643 3.77 0.10 -2.37
N TRP A 644 3.19 -1.04 -2.78
CA TRP A 644 1.85 -1.50 -2.34
C TRP A 644 1.86 -2.73 -1.44
N GLU A 645 1.92 -2.51 -0.13
CA GLU A 645 1.74 -3.52 0.91
C GLU A 645 2.55 -4.83 0.79
N GLU A 646 3.81 -4.69 0.38
CA GLU A 646 4.58 -5.80 -0.19
C GLU A 646 5.47 -6.51 0.86
N ARG A 647 4.95 -7.59 1.47
CA ARG A 647 5.66 -8.34 2.53
C ARG A 647 6.98 -8.97 2.07
N VAL A 648 6.97 -9.48 0.84
CA VAL A 648 8.10 -10.24 0.30
C VAL A 648 9.30 -9.38 -0.07
N VAL A 649 9.19 -8.04 -0.07
CA VAL A 649 10.26 -7.11 -0.49
C VAL A 649 10.61 -6.08 0.58
N GLU A 650 10.14 -6.25 1.81
CA GLU A 650 10.33 -5.28 2.90
C GLU A 650 11.81 -4.91 3.07
N ASN A 651 12.70 -5.91 3.04
CA ASN A 651 14.14 -5.74 3.19
C ASN A 651 14.88 -5.17 1.97
N GLU A 652 14.19 -4.93 0.84
CA GLU A 652 14.83 -4.36 -0.37
C GLU A 652 15.35 -2.93 -0.16
N ARG A 653 14.92 -2.26 0.92
CA ARG A 653 15.30 -0.89 1.29
C ARG A 653 16.48 -0.83 2.26
N GLN A 654 17.03 -1.96 2.70
CA GLN A 654 18.06 -1.97 3.76
C GLN A 654 19.31 -1.18 3.36
N VAL A 655 19.86 -1.44 2.16
CA VAL A 655 21.02 -0.70 1.63
C VAL A 655 20.65 0.76 1.35
N LEU A 656 19.45 1.02 0.81
CA LEU A 656 18.96 2.39 0.59
C LEU A 656 18.97 3.21 1.90
N GLY A 657 18.45 2.65 2.99
CA GLY A 657 18.43 3.31 4.30
C GLY A 657 19.83 3.58 4.85
N GLU A 658 20.80 2.69 4.60
CA GLU A 658 22.20 2.91 4.94
C GLU A 658 22.81 4.05 4.10
N VAL A 659 22.71 3.97 2.78
CA VAL A 659 23.23 5.00 1.85
C VAL A 659 22.63 6.37 2.18
N ARG A 660 21.32 6.44 2.44
CA ARG A 660 20.64 7.68 2.82
C ARG A 660 21.29 8.37 4.03
N ARG A 661 21.81 7.62 5.01
CA ARG A 661 22.46 8.17 6.20
C ARG A 661 23.91 8.59 5.97
N LEU A 662 24.58 8.02 4.97
CA LEU A 662 25.99 8.30 4.65
C LEU A 662 26.19 9.50 3.73
N VAL A 663 25.16 9.87 2.96
CA VAL A 663 25.23 10.96 1.99
C VAL A 663 24.96 12.31 2.66
N ASP A 664 25.78 13.31 2.35
CA ASP A 664 25.50 14.70 2.70
C ASP A 664 24.55 15.31 1.65
N TRP A 665 23.25 15.28 1.98
CA TRP A 665 22.16 15.78 1.13
C TRP A 665 22.07 17.31 1.07
N SER A 666 22.79 18.02 1.94
CA SER A 666 22.85 19.49 1.89
C SER A 666 23.67 20.00 0.70
N ARG A 667 24.49 19.12 0.10
CA ARG A 667 25.31 19.48 -1.05
C ARG A 667 24.47 19.50 -2.33
N PRO A 668 24.67 20.52 -3.18
CA PRO A 668 24.01 20.56 -4.47
C PRO A 668 24.58 19.48 -5.40
N PHE A 669 23.68 18.82 -6.12
CA PHE A 669 24.04 17.86 -7.17
C PHE A 669 24.22 18.56 -8.51
N GLN A 670 25.13 18.05 -9.33
CA GLN A 670 25.38 18.60 -10.65
C GLN A 670 24.11 18.46 -11.50
N ARG A 671 23.72 19.56 -12.15
CA ARG A 671 22.70 19.51 -13.21
C ARG A 671 23.33 18.88 -14.46
N PRO A 672 22.65 17.94 -15.13
CA PRO A 672 23.17 17.38 -16.37
C PRO A 672 23.36 18.48 -17.43
N ARG A 673 24.52 18.47 -18.09
CA ARG A 673 24.84 19.40 -19.20
C ARG A 673 24.35 18.92 -20.56
N LEU A 674 23.85 17.68 -20.63
CA LEU A 674 23.07 17.16 -21.76
C LEU A 674 21.59 17.28 -21.43
N ALA A 675 20.81 17.77 -22.38
CA ALA A 675 19.35 17.82 -22.27
C ALA A 675 18.67 17.02 -23.38
N ILE A 676 17.51 16.46 -23.08
CA ILE A 676 16.62 15.80 -24.04
C ILE A 676 15.28 16.52 -24.01
N ARG A 677 14.90 17.09 -25.14
CA ARG A 677 13.59 17.69 -25.36
C ARG A 677 12.57 16.60 -25.67
N VAL A 678 11.44 16.62 -24.97
CA VAL A 678 10.38 15.61 -25.05
C VAL A 678 9.04 16.25 -25.35
N GLY A 679 8.26 15.60 -26.21
CA GLY A 679 6.83 15.88 -26.43
C GLY A 679 5.96 14.74 -25.92
N ALA A 680 4.64 14.89 -26.01
CA ALA A 680 3.71 13.82 -25.64
C ALA A 680 4.01 12.54 -26.44
N GLU A 681 4.27 12.70 -27.74
CA GLU A 681 4.66 11.65 -28.67
C GLU A 681 5.97 10.94 -28.32
N SER A 682 6.88 11.53 -27.55
CA SER A 682 8.16 10.90 -27.18
C SER A 682 8.06 9.87 -26.05
N LEU A 683 6.85 9.69 -25.49
CA LEU A 683 6.60 8.87 -24.30
C LEU A 683 6.14 7.44 -24.64
N PRO A 684 6.54 6.43 -23.83
CA PRO A 684 6.26 5.01 -24.10
C PRO A 684 4.78 4.67 -24.38
N ASP A 685 3.86 5.35 -23.70
CA ASP A 685 2.41 5.14 -23.78
C ASP A 685 1.73 5.93 -24.92
N ALA A 686 2.43 6.88 -25.55
CA ALA A 686 1.89 7.81 -26.54
C ALA A 686 2.30 7.48 -27.98
N GLY A 687 2.95 6.32 -28.18
CA GLY A 687 3.31 5.80 -29.51
C GLY A 687 4.75 6.07 -29.96
N GLY A 688 5.47 7.03 -29.39
CA GLY A 688 6.90 7.23 -29.69
C GLY A 688 7.81 6.80 -28.53
N LYS A 689 8.73 5.89 -28.86
CA LYS A 689 9.64 5.23 -27.91
C LYS A 689 11.03 5.91 -27.87
N ALA A 690 11.13 7.16 -28.32
CA ALA A 690 12.41 7.83 -28.54
C ALA A 690 13.19 8.05 -27.23
N LEU A 691 12.55 8.57 -26.19
CA LEU A 691 13.19 8.81 -24.89
C LEU A 691 13.76 7.51 -24.30
N LEU A 692 13.02 6.41 -24.39
CA LEU A 692 13.46 5.10 -23.92
C LEU A 692 14.73 4.61 -24.62
N ARG A 693 14.83 4.85 -25.94
CA ARG A 693 16.03 4.50 -26.72
C ARG A 693 17.24 5.34 -26.29
N TYR A 694 17.04 6.64 -26.06
CA TYR A 694 18.11 7.51 -25.56
C TYR A 694 18.56 7.11 -24.14
N GLU A 695 17.63 6.81 -23.22
CA GLU A 695 17.99 6.27 -21.89
C GLU A 695 18.78 4.96 -22.01
N THR A 696 18.42 4.09 -22.94
CA THR A 696 19.15 2.83 -23.18
C THR A 696 20.60 3.08 -23.61
N ALA A 697 20.82 4.00 -24.55
CA ALA A 697 22.15 4.34 -25.03
C ALA A 697 22.99 5.06 -23.96
N LEU A 698 22.41 6.08 -23.32
CA LEU A 698 23.07 6.95 -22.34
C LEU A 698 23.27 6.30 -20.96
N SER A 699 22.57 5.21 -20.63
CA SER A 699 22.89 4.44 -19.42
C SER A 699 24.06 3.46 -19.63
N ARG A 700 24.30 3.01 -20.88
CA ARG A 700 25.46 2.18 -21.24
C ARG A 700 26.73 3.00 -21.43
N LEU A 701 26.58 4.20 -21.97
CA LEU A 701 27.57 5.26 -21.93
C LEU A 701 27.15 6.19 -20.78
N PRO A 702 27.44 5.86 -19.50
CA PRO A 702 26.82 6.49 -18.32
C PRO A 702 27.05 8.00 -18.30
N LEU A 703 26.21 8.71 -19.04
CA LEU A 703 26.21 10.13 -19.31
C LEU A 703 24.83 10.63 -18.92
N ASP A 704 24.79 11.39 -17.85
CA ASP A 704 23.55 11.88 -17.29
C ASP A 704 22.87 12.92 -18.20
N TYR A 705 21.54 13.01 -18.14
CA TYR A 705 20.77 14.00 -18.90
C TYR A 705 19.55 14.53 -18.14
N ALA A 706 19.17 15.76 -18.47
CA ALA A 706 17.93 16.40 -18.02
C ALA A 706 16.87 16.33 -19.12
N CYS A 707 15.59 16.26 -18.75
CA CYS A 707 14.50 16.42 -19.71
C CYS A 707 14.17 17.93 -19.88
N ILE A 708 13.53 18.28 -20.99
CA ILE A 708 12.89 19.58 -21.24
C ILE A 708 11.53 19.30 -21.88
N TRP A 709 10.44 19.85 -21.34
CA TRP A 709 9.10 19.60 -21.88
C TRP A 709 8.74 20.57 -23.01
N GLY A 710 8.19 20.05 -24.11
CA GLY A 710 7.70 20.86 -25.23
C GLY A 710 8.76 21.80 -25.79
N ASP A 711 8.45 23.09 -25.87
CA ASP A 711 9.34 24.14 -26.41
C ASP A 711 9.98 25.01 -25.31
N GLU A 712 10.01 24.53 -24.06
CA GLU A 712 10.71 25.24 -22.97
C GLU A 712 12.19 25.49 -23.30
N SER A 713 12.73 26.60 -22.81
CA SER A 713 14.13 26.94 -23.03
C SER A 713 15.06 25.97 -22.30
N ALA A 714 16.15 25.59 -22.96
CA ALA A 714 17.18 24.80 -22.31
C ALA A 714 17.85 25.61 -21.19
N PRO A 715 18.29 24.95 -20.10
CA PRO A 715 19.07 25.58 -19.04
C PRO A 715 20.33 26.27 -19.58
N PRO A 716 20.76 27.40 -19.01
CA PRO A 716 21.92 28.16 -19.52
C PRO A 716 23.24 27.37 -19.56
N ASP A 717 23.39 26.37 -18.70
CA ASP A 717 24.55 25.48 -18.57
C ASP A 717 24.50 24.24 -19.47
N THR A 718 23.47 24.11 -20.31
CA THR A 718 23.32 23.01 -21.26
C THR A 718 24.30 23.15 -22.41
N LEU A 719 25.15 22.13 -22.62
CA LEU A 719 26.11 22.08 -23.74
C LEU A 719 25.50 21.51 -25.02
N HIS A 720 24.49 20.64 -24.90
CA HIS A 720 23.83 20.03 -26.04
C HIS A 720 22.39 19.64 -25.72
N THR A 721 21.49 19.79 -26.69
CA THR A 721 20.09 19.38 -26.58
C THR A 721 19.75 18.42 -27.72
N ILE A 722 19.27 17.23 -27.36
CA ILE A 722 18.71 16.24 -28.30
C ILE A 722 17.20 16.48 -28.38
N ASP A 723 16.62 16.54 -29.57
CA ASP A 723 15.16 16.60 -29.75
C ASP A 723 14.58 15.20 -29.95
N ALA A 724 13.99 14.61 -28.90
CA ALA A 724 13.39 13.28 -28.96
C ALA A 724 12.03 13.23 -29.68
N ARG A 725 11.56 14.35 -30.24
CA ARG A 725 10.42 14.41 -31.17
C ARG A 725 10.86 14.10 -32.60
N GLN A 726 12.15 14.22 -32.89
CA GLN A 726 12.77 13.84 -34.15
C GLN A 726 13.10 12.33 -34.16
N PRO A 727 13.32 11.73 -35.35
CA PRO A 727 13.79 10.35 -35.44
C PRO A 727 15.05 10.11 -34.59
N PHE A 728 15.09 8.97 -33.90
CA PHE A 728 16.22 8.62 -33.04
C PHE A 728 17.54 8.59 -33.81
N GLU A 729 18.55 9.17 -33.20
CA GLU A 729 19.95 9.11 -33.63
C GLU A 729 20.79 8.53 -32.50
N GLU A 730 21.71 7.61 -32.82
CA GLU A 730 22.55 6.99 -31.80
C GLU A 730 23.51 8.04 -31.20
N PRO A 731 23.57 8.22 -29.86
CA PRO A 731 24.47 9.19 -29.25
C PRO A 731 25.95 8.77 -29.42
N ALA A 732 26.73 9.62 -30.08
CA ALA A 732 28.18 9.47 -30.23
C ALA A 732 28.87 10.84 -30.11
N PHE A 733 30.12 10.86 -29.60
CA PHE A 733 30.88 12.10 -29.46
C PHE A 733 31.46 12.59 -30.78
N ALA A 734 31.74 13.89 -30.87
CA ALA A 734 32.32 14.52 -32.05
C ALA A 734 33.64 13.87 -32.49
N SER A 735 34.53 13.56 -31.55
CA SER A 735 35.77 12.81 -31.85
C SER A 735 35.55 11.38 -32.35
N ASP A 736 34.37 10.81 -32.10
CA ASP A 736 33.96 9.48 -32.55
C ASP A 736 33.01 9.54 -33.78
N GLY A 737 32.88 10.72 -34.41
CA GLY A 737 32.07 10.95 -35.61
C GLY A 737 30.59 11.26 -35.35
N GLY A 738 30.19 11.51 -34.10
CA GLY A 738 28.82 11.85 -33.70
C GLY A 738 28.57 13.35 -33.46
N LYS A 739 27.44 13.66 -32.82
CA LYS A 739 26.98 15.04 -32.57
C LYS A 739 27.16 15.53 -31.12
N LEU A 740 27.49 14.64 -30.18
CA LEU A 740 27.71 15.04 -28.80
C LEU A 740 29.05 15.78 -28.65
N PRO A 741 29.10 16.96 -28.00
CA PRO A 741 30.36 17.64 -27.74
C PRO A 741 31.31 16.80 -26.87
N ASP A 742 32.60 16.74 -27.22
CA ASP A 742 33.61 16.01 -26.44
C ASP A 742 33.76 16.53 -25.00
N ALA A 743 33.39 17.78 -24.74
CA ALA A 743 33.38 18.37 -23.40
C ALA A 743 32.48 17.60 -22.40
N LEU A 744 31.50 16.83 -22.89
CA LEU A 744 30.64 15.96 -22.07
C LEU A 744 31.38 14.70 -21.58
N LYS A 745 32.52 14.32 -22.18
CA LYS A 745 33.34 13.17 -21.69
C LYS A 745 33.82 13.40 -20.25
N GLY A 746 34.01 14.66 -19.86
CA GLY A 746 34.36 15.06 -18.49
C GLY A 746 33.22 14.93 -17.47
N ASP A 747 32.00 14.60 -17.88
CA ASP A 747 30.84 14.35 -17.00
C ASP A 747 30.57 12.88 -16.73
N ILE A 748 31.41 11.97 -17.24
CA ILE A 748 31.21 10.52 -17.16
C ILE A 748 32.07 9.98 -16.02
N PRO A 749 31.53 9.75 -14.80
CA PRO A 749 32.30 9.28 -13.67
C PRO A 749 32.67 7.79 -13.75
N LEU A 750 31.98 7.04 -14.61
CA LEU A 750 32.06 5.58 -14.67
C LEU A 750 32.38 5.11 -16.09
N ARG A 751 33.28 4.13 -16.21
CA ARG A 751 33.35 3.26 -17.39
C ARG A 751 33.01 1.84 -16.95
N LEU A 752 32.01 1.26 -17.61
CA LEU A 752 31.42 -0.01 -17.22
C LEU A 752 31.87 -1.16 -18.14
N PRO A 753 31.82 -2.41 -17.68
CA PRO A 753 31.86 -3.56 -18.56
C PRO A 753 30.65 -3.59 -19.52
N ALA A 754 30.80 -4.22 -20.70
CA ALA A 754 29.74 -4.23 -21.75
C ALA A 754 28.38 -4.75 -21.27
N ALA A 755 28.40 -5.68 -20.29
CA ALA A 755 27.21 -6.30 -19.74
C ALA A 755 26.51 -5.43 -18.68
N PHE A 756 26.88 -4.17 -18.49
CA PHE A 756 26.29 -3.29 -17.48
C PHE A 756 25.91 -1.92 -18.02
N ALA A 757 24.93 -1.31 -17.37
CA ALA A 757 24.49 0.06 -17.54
C ALA A 757 24.35 0.72 -16.17
N ALA A 758 24.41 2.05 -16.11
CA ALA A 758 24.24 2.78 -14.86
C ALA A 758 23.33 3.99 -15.02
N THR A 759 22.60 4.27 -13.94
CA THR A 759 21.92 5.54 -13.70
C THR A 759 22.56 6.15 -12.46
N TYR A 760 22.98 7.41 -12.54
CA TYR A 760 23.75 8.05 -11.46
C TYR A 760 23.40 9.53 -11.29
N CYS A 761 23.78 10.07 -10.13
CA CYS A 761 23.99 11.48 -9.93
C CYS A 761 25.25 11.70 -9.09
N TRP A 762 25.88 12.87 -9.22
CA TRP A 762 27.06 13.25 -8.43
C TRP A 762 26.98 14.71 -7.99
N SER A 763 27.67 15.06 -6.91
CA SER A 763 27.70 16.42 -6.38
C SER A 763 28.39 17.39 -7.34
N GLN A 764 28.06 18.69 -7.26
CA GLN A 764 28.70 19.72 -8.09
C GLN A 764 30.23 19.77 -7.91
N ASP A 765 30.71 19.51 -6.69
CA ASP A 765 32.13 19.40 -6.37
C ASP A 765 32.75 18.05 -6.77
N ARG A 766 31.94 17.12 -7.29
CA ARG A 766 32.31 15.76 -7.71
C ARG A 766 32.94 14.90 -6.62
N THR A 767 32.66 15.19 -5.35
CA THR A 767 33.13 14.39 -4.20
C THR A 767 32.11 13.37 -3.69
N GLN A 768 30.87 13.39 -4.20
CA GLN A 768 29.84 12.40 -3.91
C GLN A 768 29.26 11.83 -5.21
N LEU A 769 29.12 10.50 -5.30
CA LEU A 769 28.47 9.80 -6.41
C LEU A 769 27.48 8.78 -5.86
N LEU A 770 26.27 8.77 -6.43
CA LEU A 770 25.27 7.72 -6.26
C LEU A 770 25.06 7.06 -7.62
N ALA A 771 25.36 5.77 -7.75
CA ALA A 771 25.17 5.07 -9.00
C ALA A 771 24.49 3.71 -8.80
N PHE A 772 23.32 3.54 -9.40
CA PHE A 772 22.69 2.25 -9.57
C PHE A 772 23.23 1.59 -10.85
N ILE A 773 23.96 0.49 -10.68
CA ILE A 773 24.63 -0.25 -11.75
C ILE A 773 23.90 -1.58 -11.94
N ARG A 774 23.44 -1.85 -13.16
CA ARG A 774 22.60 -3.02 -13.47
C ARG A 774 23.14 -3.81 -14.66
N SER A 775 22.93 -5.12 -14.63
CA SER A 775 23.25 -5.97 -15.78
C SER A 775 22.31 -5.69 -16.95
N THR A 776 22.85 -5.60 -18.15
CA THR A 776 22.13 -5.50 -19.42
C THR A 776 21.83 -6.87 -20.02
N THR A 777 22.33 -7.94 -19.40
CA THR A 777 22.05 -9.31 -19.82
C THR A 777 20.67 -9.70 -19.30
N PRO A 778 19.74 -10.14 -20.16
CA PRO A 778 18.44 -10.61 -19.72
C PRO A 778 18.59 -11.70 -18.66
N ALA A 779 17.73 -11.68 -17.63
CA ALA A 779 17.62 -12.81 -16.71
C ALA A 779 17.38 -14.08 -17.54
N THR A 780 18.23 -15.10 -17.42
CA THR A 780 17.82 -16.46 -17.75
C THR A 780 16.66 -16.79 -16.82
N ARG A 781 15.42 -16.77 -17.33
CA ARG A 781 14.23 -17.12 -16.54
C ARG A 781 14.40 -18.57 -16.09
N GLN A 782 14.69 -18.79 -14.82
CA GLN A 782 14.58 -20.12 -14.21
C GLN A 782 13.10 -20.44 -14.02
N GLY A 783 12.53 -21.02 -15.06
CA GLY A 783 11.24 -21.69 -15.08
C GLY A 783 11.27 -22.62 -16.30
N ALA A 784 10.70 -23.81 -16.21
CA ALA A 784 10.59 -24.68 -17.39
C ALA A 784 9.96 -23.86 -18.53
N ALA A 785 10.64 -23.79 -19.68
CA ALA A 785 10.14 -23.04 -20.83
C ALA A 785 8.72 -23.54 -21.15
N THR A 786 7.74 -22.64 -21.10
CA THR A 786 6.43 -22.95 -21.68
C THR A 786 6.62 -23.16 -23.17
N THR A 787 6.10 -24.24 -23.73
CA THR A 787 6.18 -24.51 -25.16
C THR A 787 4.79 -24.42 -25.79
N THR A 788 4.74 -24.41 -27.11
CA THR A 788 3.56 -24.89 -27.84
C THR A 788 3.20 -26.31 -27.36
N GLU A 789 1.92 -26.69 -27.48
CA GLU A 789 1.52 -28.07 -27.23
C GLU A 789 2.25 -29.02 -28.19
N ALA A 790 2.60 -30.22 -27.69
CA ALA A 790 3.15 -31.29 -28.52
C ALA A 790 2.03 -31.79 -29.43
N GLY A 791 2.19 -31.69 -30.75
CA GLY A 791 1.20 -32.22 -31.67
C GLY A 791 1.21 -31.55 -33.03
N HIS A 792 0.32 -32.05 -33.88
CA HIS A 792 0.12 -31.57 -35.24
C HIS A 792 -0.85 -30.38 -35.20
N TYR A 793 -0.32 -29.16 -35.08
CA TYR A 793 -1.11 -27.95 -34.82
C TYR A 793 -0.76 -26.79 -35.74
N THR A 794 -1.77 -26.02 -36.13
CA THR A 794 -1.63 -24.71 -36.78
C THR A 794 -1.87 -23.59 -35.77
N TYR A 795 -0.93 -22.66 -35.67
CA TYR A 795 -0.94 -21.53 -34.73
C TYR A 795 -1.02 -20.18 -35.46
N ALA A 796 -1.67 -19.21 -34.82
CA ALA A 796 -1.64 -17.80 -35.17
C ALA A 796 -1.55 -16.95 -33.89
N ASP A 797 -0.52 -16.13 -33.76
CA ASP A 797 -0.30 -15.36 -32.54
C ASP A 797 -0.84 -13.93 -32.69
N THR A 798 -1.90 -13.59 -31.96
CA THR A 798 -2.52 -12.27 -32.04
C THR A 798 -1.66 -11.15 -31.44
N THR A 799 -0.59 -11.50 -30.73
CA THR A 799 0.37 -10.54 -30.18
C THR A 799 1.54 -10.26 -31.12
N LEU A 800 1.71 -11.08 -32.16
CA LEU A 800 2.77 -10.94 -33.17
C LEU A 800 2.20 -10.38 -34.47
N ALA A 801 1.82 -9.11 -34.45
CA ALA A 801 1.34 -8.40 -35.63
C ALA A 801 2.44 -7.56 -36.29
N PHE A 802 2.44 -7.48 -37.62
CA PHE A 802 3.31 -6.56 -38.34
C PHE A 802 2.92 -5.10 -38.03
N ASP A 803 3.90 -4.27 -37.73
CA ASP A 803 3.69 -2.86 -37.34
C ASP A 803 3.59 -1.90 -38.54
N ARG A 804 3.98 -2.37 -39.73
CA ARG A 804 3.98 -1.67 -41.00
C ARG A 804 3.85 -2.65 -42.17
N ASP A 805 3.55 -2.11 -43.35
CA ASP A 805 3.60 -2.88 -44.60
C ASP A 805 5.04 -3.27 -44.90
N THR A 806 5.28 -4.56 -45.18
CA THR A 806 6.62 -5.11 -45.38
C THR A 806 6.64 -6.32 -46.32
N GLN A 807 7.84 -6.65 -46.80
CA GLN A 807 8.13 -7.88 -47.56
C GLN A 807 8.91 -8.83 -46.65
N VAL A 808 8.27 -9.91 -46.23
CA VAL A 808 8.91 -10.98 -45.45
C VAL A 808 9.70 -11.86 -46.42
N ASP A 809 11.01 -11.96 -46.27
CA ASP A 809 11.88 -12.85 -47.07
C ASP A 809 12.72 -13.79 -46.17
N ALA A 810 12.62 -13.63 -44.85
CA ALA A 810 13.23 -14.50 -43.86
C ALA A 810 12.43 -14.53 -42.56
N TRP A 811 12.65 -15.58 -41.77
CA TRP A 811 12.00 -15.74 -40.47
C TRP A 811 12.85 -16.59 -39.54
N GLU A 812 12.53 -16.55 -38.26
CA GLU A 812 13.22 -17.27 -37.19
C GLU A 812 12.19 -17.87 -36.23
N ALA A 813 12.47 -19.07 -35.73
CA ALA A 813 11.72 -19.71 -34.68
C ALA A 813 12.68 -20.28 -33.63
N GLU A 814 12.36 -20.12 -32.35
CA GLU A 814 13.13 -20.72 -31.26
C GLU A 814 12.64 -22.15 -30.99
N CYS A 815 13.46 -23.12 -31.38
CA CYS A 815 13.17 -24.54 -31.27
C CYS A 815 13.43 -25.03 -29.84
N VAL A 816 12.49 -25.77 -29.25
CA VAL A 816 12.72 -26.52 -28.00
C VAL A 816 12.98 -27.98 -28.31
N LYS A 817 12.21 -28.59 -29.21
CA LYS A 817 12.43 -29.96 -29.71
C LYS A 817 12.41 -29.96 -31.25
N PRO A 818 13.47 -30.47 -31.91
CA PRO A 818 13.62 -30.47 -33.37
C PRO A 818 12.45 -31.08 -34.15
N GLY A 819 12.23 -30.59 -35.37
CA GLY A 819 11.30 -31.16 -36.34
C GLY A 819 10.75 -30.14 -37.35
N ALA A 820 9.77 -30.56 -38.15
CA ALA A 820 9.29 -29.81 -39.31
C ALA A 820 8.28 -28.71 -38.95
N ILE A 821 8.53 -27.52 -39.48
CA ILE A 821 7.73 -26.31 -39.26
C ILE A 821 7.50 -25.54 -40.57
N GLN A 822 6.40 -24.81 -40.65
CA GLN A 822 6.04 -23.94 -41.77
C GLN A 822 5.60 -22.58 -41.23
N LEU A 823 6.13 -21.47 -41.75
CA LEU A 823 5.64 -20.13 -41.42
C LEU A 823 4.32 -19.87 -42.11
N HIS A 824 3.36 -19.27 -41.40
CA HIS A 824 2.14 -18.72 -41.98
C HIS A 824 2.02 -17.23 -41.65
N VAL A 825 1.42 -16.47 -42.56
CA VAL A 825 1.00 -15.08 -42.29
C VAL A 825 -0.50 -14.99 -42.50
N TYR A 826 -1.19 -14.38 -41.54
CA TYR A 826 -2.63 -14.28 -41.52
C TYR A 826 -3.13 -12.83 -41.51
N ARG A 827 -4.30 -12.59 -42.08
CA ARG A 827 -5.05 -11.34 -41.99
C ARG A 827 -6.42 -11.60 -41.39
N ILE A 828 -6.83 -10.75 -40.46
CA ILE A 828 -8.20 -10.78 -39.93
C ILE A 828 -9.09 -9.94 -40.86
N GLU A 829 -10.11 -10.57 -41.46
CA GLU A 829 -11.11 -9.93 -42.30
C GLU A 829 -12.51 -10.21 -41.72
N GLY A 830 -13.06 -9.26 -40.97
CA GLY A 830 -14.33 -9.45 -40.26
C GLY A 830 -14.20 -10.50 -39.15
N ASP A 831 -15.01 -11.56 -39.21
CA ASP A 831 -14.96 -12.70 -38.28
C ASP A 831 -14.10 -13.87 -38.79
N GLN A 832 -13.31 -13.65 -39.86
CA GLN A 832 -12.49 -14.68 -40.51
C GLN A 832 -10.99 -14.42 -40.35
N MET A 833 -10.23 -15.50 -40.18
CA MET A 833 -8.78 -15.53 -40.31
C MET A 833 -8.42 -16.01 -41.73
N VAL A 834 -7.70 -15.18 -42.48
CA VAL A 834 -7.33 -15.45 -43.88
C VAL A 834 -5.81 -15.66 -44.00
N ARG A 835 -5.35 -16.82 -44.47
CA ARG A 835 -3.91 -17.06 -44.73
C ARG A 835 -3.50 -16.33 -46.00
N ILE A 836 -2.63 -15.33 -45.86
CA ILE A 836 -2.15 -14.49 -46.97
C ILE A 836 -0.79 -14.93 -47.52
N GLY A 837 -0.08 -15.79 -46.79
CA GLY A 837 1.15 -16.42 -47.27
C GLY A 837 1.62 -17.56 -46.38
N GLU A 838 2.42 -18.46 -46.95
CA GLU A 838 3.10 -19.54 -46.24
C GLU A 838 4.51 -19.75 -46.78
N SER A 839 5.43 -20.24 -45.94
CA SER A 839 6.76 -20.71 -46.40
C SER A 839 6.69 -22.14 -46.95
N ASP A 840 7.77 -22.62 -47.56
CA ASP A 840 7.98 -24.06 -47.68
C ASP A 840 8.14 -24.68 -46.27
N THR A 841 7.88 -25.99 -46.14
CA THR A 841 8.20 -26.71 -44.90
C THR A 841 9.70 -26.78 -44.73
N VAL A 842 10.19 -26.37 -43.55
CA VAL A 842 11.60 -26.37 -43.18
C VAL A 842 11.80 -27.14 -41.88
N GLU A 843 13.04 -27.57 -41.61
CA GLU A 843 13.37 -28.37 -40.44
C GLU A 843 14.15 -27.54 -39.41
N MET A 844 13.63 -27.45 -38.17
CA MET A 844 14.39 -26.94 -37.02
C MET A 844 15.35 -28.02 -36.55
N ARG A 845 16.66 -27.85 -36.80
CA ARG A 845 17.66 -28.92 -36.64
C ARG A 845 18.20 -29.06 -35.21
N GLN A 846 18.12 -28.00 -34.42
CA GLN A 846 18.73 -27.95 -33.09
C GLN A 846 17.89 -27.09 -32.13
N PRO A 847 17.90 -27.37 -30.82
CA PRO A 847 17.33 -26.47 -29.82
C PRO A 847 17.95 -25.07 -29.89
N GLY A 848 17.16 -24.04 -29.64
CA GLY A 848 17.51 -22.63 -29.80
C GLY A 848 17.01 -22.01 -31.11
N PRO A 849 17.45 -20.78 -31.45
CA PRO A 849 16.98 -20.06 -32.63
C PRO A 849 17.41 -20.74 -33.93
N ASN A 850 16.45 -21.00 -34.81
CA ASN A 850 16.66 -21.50 -36.16
C ASN A 850 16.12 -20.46 -37.15
N ARG A 851 16.96 -20.03 -38.10
CA ARG A 851 16.65 -18.97 -39.05
C ARG A 851 16.55 -19.54 -40.47
N PHE A 852 15.52 -19.09 -41.19
CA PHE A 852 15.15 -19.61 -42.50
C PHE A 852 14.98 -18.46 -43.50
N ARG A 853 15.30 -18.72 -44.76
CA ARG A 853 15.00 -17.81 -45.88
C ARG A 853 13.80 -18.34 -46.65
N LEU A 854 12.93 -17.44 -47.07
CA LEU A 854 11.79 -17.77 -47.92
C LEU A 854 12.23 -17.82 -49.38
N ALA A 855 11.83 -18.86 -50.10
CA ALA A 855 12.06 -18.96 -51.54
C ALA A 855 11.28 -17.89 -52.32
N ARG A 856 10.14 -17.45 -51.79
CA ARG A 856 9.30 -16.37 -52.31
C ARG A 856 8.91 -15.43 -51.17
N PRO A 857 9.18 -14.11 -51.29
CA PRO A 857 8.76 -13.17 -50.27
C PRO A 857 7.24 -13.12 -50.10
N ILE A 858 6.78 -12.91 -48.87
CA ILE A 858 5.36 -12.72 -48.52
C ILE A 858 5.10 -11.23 -48.29
N ALA A 859 4.13 -10.67 -49.01
CA ALA A 859 3.69 -9.29 -48.83
C ALA A 859 2.75 -9.20 -47.61
N ALA A 860 3.25 -8.69 -46.48
CA ALA A 860 2.48 -8.47 -45.27
C ALA A 860 2.11 -6.99 -45.12
N LYS A 861 0.90 -6.72 -44.63
CA LYS A 861 0.41 -5.38 -44.27
C LYS A 861 0.48 -5.18 -42.76
N LYS A 862 0.47 -3.92 -42.36
CA LYS A 862 0.28 -3.55 -40.95
C LYS A 862 -0.96 -4.24 -40.36
N GLY A 863 -0.79 -4.92 -39.24
CA GLY A 863 -1.84 -5.65 -38.53
C GLY A 863 -1.99 -7.12 -38.93
N ASP A 864 -1.31 -7.58 -39.99
CA ASP A 864 -1.25 -9.01 -40.31
C ASP A 864 -0.48 -9.76 -39.21
N LEU A 865 -0.91 -10.98 -38.92
CA LEU A 865 -0.42 -11.80 -37.82
C LEU A 865 0.59 -12.84 -38.28
N ILE A 866 1.56 -13.11 -37.42
CA ILE A 866 2.54 -14.19 -37.59
C ILE A 866 1.97 -15.47 -36.99
N GLY A 867 2.00 -16.54 -37.77
CA GLY A 867 1.62 -17.88 -37.36
C GLY A 867 2.59 -18.91 -37.89
N PHE A 868 2.38 -20.16 -37.51
CA PHE A 868 3.18 -21.27 -37.99
C PHE A 868 2.40 -22.57 -37.86
N TYR A 869 2.84 -23.59 -38.56
CA TYR A 869 2.27 -24.92 -38.51
C TYR A 869 3.36 -25.92 -38.18
N ILE A 870 3.09 -26.75 -37.17
CA ILE A 870 3.96 -27.82 -36.71
C ILE A 870 3.41 -29.13 -37.28
N ARG A 871 4.25 -29.86 -38.02
CA ARG A 871 3.84 -31.10 -38.68
C ARG A 871 4.02 -32.33 -37.81
N ASP A 872 5.09 -32.37 -37.04
CA ASP A 872 5.46 -33.57 -36.27
C ASP A 872 4.95 -33.45 -34.84
N GLY A 873 4.29 -34.49 -34.33
CA GLY A 873 3.67 -34.47 -33.01
C GLY A 873 4.62 -34.29 -31.82
N ASP A 874 5.92 -34.42 -32.07
CA ASP A 874 6.99 -34.32 -31.09
C ASP A 874 7.72 -32.96 -31.11
N THR A 875 7.40 -32.06 -32.05
CA THR A 875 8.10 -30.79 -32.24
C THR A 875 7.54 -29.72 -31.30
N HIS A 876 8.44 -28.92 -30.71
CA HIS A 876 8.05 -27.83 -29.81
C HIS A 876 8.75 -26.52 -30.20
N VAL A 877 7.96 -25.45 -30.27
CA VAL A 877 8.45 -24.08 -30.39
C VAL A 877 8.37 -23.42 -29.01
N ALA A 878 9.39 -22.64 -28.64
CA ALA A 878 9.41 -21.91 -27.39
C ALA A 878 8.28 -20.88 -27.37
N ALA A 879 7.62 -20.77 -26.22
CA ALA A 879 6.58 -19.78 -25.98
C ALA A 879 6.78 -19.09 -24.63
N GLU A 880 6.20 -17.91 -24.46
CA GLU A 880 6.16 -17.21 -23.18
C GLU A 880 4.74 -17.21 -22.62
N PRO A 881 4.56 -17.29 -21.30
CA PRO A 881 3.25 -17.13 -20.69
C PRO A 881 2.81 -15.66 -20.77
N GLY A 882 1.52 -15.45 -21.01
CA GLY A 882 0.93 -14.16 -21.33
C GLY A 882 0.91 -13.92 -22.83
N GLY A 883 -0.24 -13.50 -23.34
CA GLY A 883 -0.50 -13.37 -24.78
C GLY A 883 -1.84 -13.97 -25.14
N ARG A 884 -2.10 -14.10 -26.44
CA ARG A 884 -3.27 -14.82 -26.97
C ARG A 884 -2.87 -15.47 -28.29
N MET A 885 -2.37 -16.69 -28.17
CA MET A 885 -2.04 -17.54 -29.30
C MET A 885 -3.25 -18.40 -29.64
N LEU A 886 -3.68 -18.30 -30.89
CA LEU A 886 -4.78 -19.07 -31.43
C LEU A 886 -4.22 -20.37 -32.02
N PHE A 887 -4.93 -21.48 -31.85
CA PHE A 887 -4.53 -22.76 -32.42
C PHE A 887 -5.70 -23.60 -32.91
N ILE A 888 -5.41 -24.47 -33.88
CA ILE A 888 -6.27 -25.51 -34.43
C ILE A 888 -5.44 -26.80 -34.54
N GLU A 889 -6.01 -27.93 -34.13
CA GLU A 889 -5.42 -29.25 -34.38
C GLU A 889 -5.53 -29.58 -35.88
N GLY A 890 -4.43 -29.95 -36.51
CA GLY A 890 -4.37 -30.18 -37.94
C GLY A 890 -3.61 -29.12 -38.73
N ARG A 891 -3.24 -29.47 -39.96
CA ARG A 891 -2.90 -28.47 -40.98
C ARG A 891 -4.18 -27.83 -41.49
N LEU A 892 -4.25 -26.50 -41.41
CA LEU A 892 -5.35 -25.75 -42.00
C LEU A 892 -5.32 -25.84 -43.53
N ALA A 893 -6.23 -26.61 -44.13
CA ALA A 893 -6.32 -26.78 -45.59
C ALA A 893 -6.98 -25.58 -46.28
N GLU A 894 -7.96 -24.96 -45.62
CA GLU A 894 -8.70 -23.83 -46.17
C GLU A 894 -7.95 -22.51 -45.91
N PRO A 895 -7.88 -21.60 -46.90
CA PRO A 895 -7.21 -20.31 -46.74
C PRO A 895 -8.03 -19.30 -45.92
N ARG A 896 -9.31 -19.57 -45.64
CA ARG A 896 -10.20 -18.71 -44.83
C ARG A 896 -10.86 -19.57 -43.76
N THR A 897 -10.82 -19.13 -42.50
CA THR A 897 -11.37 -19.90 -41.39
C THR A 897 -12.01 -18.99 -40.35
N PRO A 898 -13.23 -19.27 -39.85
CA PRO A 898 -13.88 -18.45 -38.85
C PRO A 898 -13.05 -18.36 -37.56
N LEU A 899 -12.92 -17.17 -36.97
CA LEU A 899 -12.19 -16.96 -35.71
C LEU A 899 -12.71 -17.85 -34.57
N ARG A 900 -14.02 -18.15 -34.55
CA ARG A 900 -14.64 -19.06 -33.58
C ARG A 900 -14.15 -20.51 -33.64
N ALA A 901 -13.52 -20.92 -34.75
CA ALA A 901 -12.98 -22.27 -34.91
C ALA A 901 -11.59 -22.42 -34.27
N TRP A 902 -10.97 -21.31 -33.84
CA TRP A 902 -9.67 -21.32 -33.20
C TRP A 902 -9.81 -21.36 -31.69
N ALA A 903 -9.18 -22.34 -31.06
CA ALA A 903 -8.96 -22.33 -29.62
C ALA A 903 -7.90 -21.26 -29.27
N ALA A 904 -7.88 -20.81 -28.02
CA ALA A 904 -6.93 -19.79 -27.58
C ALA A 904 -6.20 -20.24 -26.32
N GLU A 905 -4.90 -19.99 -26.28
CA GLU A 905 -4.09 -20.15 -25.08
C GLU A 905 -3.36 -18.85 -24.73
N ALA A 906 -3.15 -18.63 -23.43
CA ALA A 906 -2.54 -17.42 -22.89
C ALA A 906 -1.01 -17.45 -23.02
N LYS A 907 -0.51 -17.60 -24.25
CA LYS A 907 0.90 -17.69 -24.59
C LYS A 907 1.24 -16.75 -25.76
N THR A 908 2.53 -16.45 -25.91
CA THR A 908 3.11 -15.81 -27.10
C THR A 908 4.26 -16.67 -27.63
N ALA A 909 4.23 -17.04 -28.90
CA ALA A 909 5.30 -17.84 -29.51
C ALA A 909 6.58 -17.02 -29.72
N ARG A 910 7.73 -17.69 -29.64
CA ARG A 910 9.02 -17.10 -30.02
C ARG A 910 9.32 -17.34 -31.49
N VAL A 911 8.59 -16.63 -32.33
CA VAL A 911 8.73 -16.63 -33.79
C VAL A 911 8.79 -15.18 -34.28
N ALA A 912 9.63 -14.92 -35.27
CA ALA A 912 9.73 -13.61 -35.91
C ALA A 912 9.82 -13.77 -37.43
N ALA A 913 9.14 -12.90 -38.17
CA ALA A 913 9.17 -12.85 -39.62
C ALA A 913 9.58 -11.43 -40.05
N PHE A 914 10.55 -11.30 -40.96
CA PHE A 914 11.18 -10.02 -41.26
C PHE A 914 11.77 -9.98 -42.68
N ASN A 915 12.16 -8.77 -43.10
CA ASN A 915 12.98 -8.56 -44.28
C ASN A 915 14.47 -8.70 -43.91
N ALA A 916 15.17 -9.68 -44.48
CA ALA A 916 16.56 -10.01 -44.25
C ALA A 916 17.50 -8.90 -44.65
N THR A 917 17.16 -8.11 -45.67
CA THR A 917 17.99 -6.98 -46.14
C THR A 917 17.87 -5.79 -45.18
N GLU A 918 16.68 -5.56 -44.61
CA GLU A 918 16.49 -4.58 -43.53
C GLU A 918 17.12 -5.04 -42.20
N ALA A 919 17.02 -6.34 -41.88
CA ALA A 919 17.60 -6.93 -40.68
C ALA A 919 19.14 -7.11 -40.75
N ALA A 920 19.71 -7.12 -41.96
CA ALA A 920 21.15 -7.18 -42.23
C ALA A 920 21.79 -5.80 -42.41
N ARG A 921 21.05 -4.69 -42.29
CA ARG A 921 21.71 -3.40 -42.06
C ARG A 921 22.58 -3.57 -40.83
N PRO A 922 23.92 -3.44 -40.96
CA PRO A 922 24.79 -3.57 -39.81
C PRO A 922 24.30 -2.55 -38.79
N LYS A 923 24.06 -2.99 -37.55
CA LYS A 923 24.23 -2.06 -36.43
C LYS A 923 25.63 -1.46 -36.65
N PRO A 924 25.77 -0.13 -36.74
CA PRO A 924 27.08 0.46 -36.82
C PRO A 924 27.93 -0.15 -35.70
N PRO A 925 29.18 -0.58 -35.97
CA PRO A 925 30.07 -0.99 -34.90
C PRO A 925 30.12 0.18 -33.92
N ILE A 926 29.85 -0.16 -32.68
CA ILE A 926 29.88 0.73 -31.53
C ILE A 926 31.26 1.40 -31.52
N ALA A 927 31.31 2.70 -31.84
CA ALA A 927 32.40 3.57 -31.39
C ALA A 927 32.10 3.99 -29.94
N ALA A 928 31.87 3.01 -29.07
CA ALA A 928 32.02 3.21 -27.63
C ALA A 928 33.44 2.77 -27.28
N PRO A 929 34.10 3.44 -26.33
CA PRO A 929 35.37 2.99 -25.82
C PRO A 929 35.29 1.51 -25.41
N ALA A 930 36.34 0.72 -25.67
CA ALA A 930 36.37 -0.71 -25.37
C ALA A 930 35.82 -1.00 -23.95
N PRO A 931 34.99 -2.03 -23.75
CA PRO A 931 34.43 -2.31 -22.44
C PRO A 931 35.54 -2.48 -21.39
N ALA A 932 35.36 -1.88 -20.22
CA ALA A 932 36.33 -2.00 -19.14
C ALA A 932 36.28 -3.42 -18.54
N ALA A 933 37.43 -3.93 -18.07
CA ALA A 933 37.52 -5.22 -17.38
C ALA A 933 36.81 -5.24 -16.01
N GLY A 934 36.45 -4.06 -15.49
CA GLY A 934 35.72 -3.83 -14.24
C GLY A 934 35.02 -2.48 -14.27
N ILE A 935 34.55 -1.99 -13.11
CA ILE A 935 33.98 -0.64 -12.99
C ILE A 935 35.14 0.34 -12.76
N LEU A 936 35.39 1.24 -13.69
CA LEU A 936 36.42 2.28 -13.56
C LEU A 936 35.80 3.59 -13.08
N LEU A 937 36.30 4.11 -11.96
CA LEU A 937 36.01 5.45 -11.45
C LEU A 937 36.99 6.45 -12.09
N GLN A 938 36.47 7.53 -12.68
CA GLN A 938 37.26 8.53 -13.39
C GLN A 938 36.62 9.92 -13.26
N ASN A 939 37.34 10.97 -13.67
CA ASN A 939 36.87 12.37 -13.65
C ASN A 939 36.53 12.93 -12.25
N PHE A 940 37.04 12.30 -11.18
CA PHE A 940 36.95 12.79 -9.80
C PHE A 940 38.04 13.85 -9.53
N PRO A 941 37.79 14.80 -8.62
CA PRO A 941 38.80 15.74 -8.17
C PRO A 941 39.88 14.99 -7.38
N SER A 942 41.08 15.58 -7.29
CA SER A 942 42.14 15.06 -6.42
C SER A 942 41.73 15.28 -4.95
N ALA A 943 41.11 14.29 -4.32
CA ALA A 943 40.60 14.37 -2.96
C ALA A 943 40.57 12.98 -2.30
N ASN A 944 40.65 12.92 -0.96
CA ASN A 944 40.51 11.67 -0.21
C ASN A 944 39.05 11.19 -0.24
N LEU A 945 38.72 10.29 -1.18
CA LEU A 945 37.37 9.79 -1.40
C LEU A 945 37.25 8.33 -0.97
N ALA A 946 36.19 7.99 -0.24
CA ALA A 946 35.82 6.62 0.06
C ALA A 946 34.79 6.12 -0.96
N PHE A 947 34.85 4.83 -1.29
CA PHE A 947 33.80 4.16 -2.06
C PHE A 947 33.27 2.94 -1.30
N ARG A 948 31.98 2.64 -1.52
CA ARG A 948 31.34 1.38 -1.15
C ARG A 948 30.51 0.87 -2.32
N LEU A 949 30.78 -0.37 -2.73
CA LEU A 949 30.02 -1.11 -3.72
C LEU A 949 29.17 -2.16 -3.01
N TYR A 950 27.86 -2.06 -3.16
CA TYR A 950 26.89 -2.97 -2.57
C TYR A 950 26.38 -3.95 -3.61
N ASP A 951 26.26 -5.22 -3.24
CA ASP A 951 25.42 -6.19 -3.93
C ASP A 951 24.00 -6.10 -3.36
N LEU A 952 23.09 -5.60 -4.19
CA LEU A 952 21.72 -5.35 -3.79
C LEU A 952 20.90 -6.62 -3.66
N ALA A 953 21.26 -7.73 -4.29
CA ALA A 953 20.54 -9.00 -4.07
C ALA A 953 20.82 -9.49 -2.64
N HIS A 954 22.10 -9.51 -2.28
CA HIS A 954 22.60 -10.06 -1.01
C HIS A 954 22.67 -9.05 0.14
N LYS A 955 22.33 -7.77 -0.09
CA LYS A 955 22.29 -6.69 0.91
C LYS A 955 23.61 -6.52 1.66
N ARG A 956 24.75 -6.66 0.96
CA ARG A 956 26.09 -6.61 1.56
C ARG A 956 27.03 -5.74 0.74
N VAL A 957 28.03 -5.19 1.43
CA VAL A 957 29.18 -4.56 0.78
C VAL A 957 30.05 -5.66 0.16
N VAL A 958 30.41 -5.49 -1.11
CA VAL A 958 31.28 -6.42 -1.87
C VAL A 958 32.63 -5.82 -2.20
N ALA A 959 32.77 -4.50 -2.14
CA ALA A 959 34.05 -3.80 -2.18
C ALA A 959 33.91 -2.47 -1.45
N GLU A 960 34.94 -2.10 -0.70
CA GLU A 960 35.08 -0.76 -0.11
C GLU A 960 36.56 -0.37 -0.08
N GLY A 961 36.81 0.93 -0.05
CA GLY A 961 38.18 1.44 -0.05
C GLY A 961 38.23 2.94 -0.24
N VAL A 962 39.44 3.44 -0.43
CA VAL A 962 39.74 4.87 -0.56
C VAL A 962 40.54 5.10 -1.84
N PHE A 963 40.33 6.23 -2.51
CA PHE A 963 41.05 6.64 -3.72
C PHE A 963 41.17 8.16 -3.82
N GLU A 964 42.12 8.63 -4.64
CA GLU A 964 42.37 10.06 -4.81
C GLU A 964 41.82 10.67 -6.10
N LYS A 965 41.92 9.98 -7.24
CA LYS A 965 41.51 10.49 -8.57
C LYS A 965 40.67 9.51 -9.38
N GLY A 966 40.90 8.22 -9.17
CA GLY A 966 40.17 7.13 -9.79
C GLY A 966 40.53 5.80 -9.14
N ALA A 967 39.74 4.77 -9.43
CA ALA A 967 39.92 3.42 -8.94
C ALA A 967 39.31 2.43 -9.93
N THR A 968 39.79 1.19 -9.93
CA THR A 968 39.18 0.11 -10.69
C THR A 968 38.59 -0.90 -9.72
N LEU A 969 37.30 -1.17 -9.85
CA LEU A 969 36.57 -2.08 -8.98
C LEU A 969 36.23 -3.36 -9.75
N SER A 970 36.48 -4.51 -9.12
CA SER A 970 36.04 -5.79 -9.65
C SER A 970 34.51 -5.93 -9.54
N VAL A 971 33.88 -6.45 -10.58
CA VAL A 971 32.46 -6.80 -10.54
C VAL A 971 32.34 -8.22 -9.97
N PRO A 972 31.56 -8.44 -8.91
CA PRO A 972 31.33 -9.77 -8.39
C PRO A 972 30.71 -10.67 -9.46
N GLN A 973 31.15 -11.92 -9.53
CA GLN A 973 30.61 -12.90 -10.47
C GLN A 973 29.09 -13.07 -10.25
N GLY A 974 28.31 -13.01 -11.32
CA GLY A 974 26.85 -13.16 -11.26
C GLY A 974 26.09 -11.95 -10.70
N ALA A 975 26.78 -10.85 -10.37
CA ALA A 975 26.11 -9.63 -9.91
C ALA A 975 25.17 -9.07 -10.98
N ARG A 976 23.94 -8.77 -10.59
CA ARG A 976 22.93 -8.18 -11.48
C ARG A 976 22.54 -6.76 -11.10
N HIS A 977 22.43 -6.48 -9.80
CA HIS A 977 22.09 -5.16 -9.28
C HIS A 977 23.13 -4.76 -8.23
N LEU A 978 23.85 -3.70 -8.54
CA LEU A 978 24.87 -3.12 -7.68
C LEU A 978 24.51 -1.67 -7.39
N PHE A 979 24.92 -1.18 -6.22
CA PHE A 979 24.86 0.24 -5.90
C PHE A 979 26.24 0.72 -5.49
N LEU A 980 26.73 1.77 -6.12
CA LEU A 980 27.99 2.40 -5.79
C LEU A 980 27.71 3.74 -5.11
N LEU A 981 28.26 3.88 -3.92
CA LEU A 981 28.36 5.14 -3.19
C LEU A 981 29.82 5.59 -3.20
N VAL A 982 30.07 6.84 -3.60
CA VAL A 982 31.33 7.54 -3.32
C VAL A 982 30.99 8.74 -2.45
N HIS A 983 31.81 9.00 -1.43
CA HIS A 983 31.70 10.16 -0.56
C HIS A 983 33.08 10.58 -0.04
N ARG A 984 33.18 11.73 0.63
CA ARG A 984 34.42 12.14 1.29
C ARG A 984 34.77 11.19 2.44
N ASN A 985 36.05 10.86 2.54
CA ASN A 985 36.60 10.15 3.68
C ASN A 985 37.10 11.20 4.69
N ASP A 986 36.18 11.68 5.53
CA ASP A 986 36.44 12.70 6.55
C ASP A 986 36.97 12.09 7.86
#